data_AF-A0A7V8X3G5-F1
#
_entry.id   AF-A0A7V8X3G5-F1
#
_cell.length_a   1.000
_cell.length_b   1.000
_cell.length_c   1.000
_cell.angle_alpha   90.00
_cell.angle_beta   90.00
_cell.angle_gamma   90.00
#
_symmetry.space_group_name_H-M   'P 1'
#
loop_
_entity.id
_entity.type
_entity.pdbx_description
1 polymer ?
#
loop_
_entity_poly.entity_id
_entity_poly.type
_entity_poly.pdbx_seq_one_letter_code
_entity_poly.pdbx_strand_id
1 'polypeptide(L)'
;VLVADRAGQPAPAGVPGELLIGGAGVAIGYHGRPAATSDRFVTIAERRWYRSGDRVRWRADGTLEFLGRVDDQVKVRGHRIEPAEIEHAMVTHPAVAQAAVVAHPGADDRTTLTAYAVLDRRADAPGADRSGDEHVDEWRGLFDEVQGGPVEADPAFDTSGWNSSYTGAPIPAAEMQEWVDTTVAAVAALRPRRVLEIGCGTGLLLWRLAPGTERYVGVDFSAATIAALESRLREDRRYDHVELRRAPADALDADLGAFDVVVVNSVVQYFPDAAYLRSVLDRAVAHVALGGHLYVGDVRSLPLLEAFHSSVVLAGAGPAAGTEEVAARARRLVSLETELVVDPRFFTTYADAQPRLTSVAVRPRRGSAANEMTRFRYEAVLAVEGPLPVAVERWLDHNGDPVSVDDLRKHLDDADPVVWGVRRLANARVAACTGGDESVAVDPEDVWALADDAWAVEVSWVAGHPDGAFDVAFVPRALGADGVRLPDAEPGRGAALTNEPAATRRHRRLVDDLRSHLEHQLPAHMVPSRIVALDALPVTANGKVDRAALAAVDVQGATTAGFVAPRDDVEAALATVWADLLDLPAVGVHDNFFELGGDSILSIQVVARARRAGLELASRDLFRYQTIAELAAAASRTTAGAGGGGGAALAPEGPVPLTPIQRWFFDLDQPAAARNHWNQSAHLVLEPAADVEVVAAAVADVVAAHPALRLRFAPDDDDGGGGWTQQLATGDGGGAVEHLDLAAGAGGAALAEALARLQASLDVERGPVFRGATIRLGADDLRLVLVAHHLVVDGVSWPIIVEDLEDAYAARRAGRAPALLAERTAWLG
;
A
#
# COMPACT_ATOMS: atom_id res chain seq x y z
N VAL A 1 43.76 17.04 11.45
CA VAL A 1 43.05 16.68 10.21
C VAL A 1 43.68 17.37 9.02
N LEU A 2 43.60 16.80 7.83
CA LEU A 2 44.14 17.33 6.57
C LEU A 2 43.03 17.29 5.52
N VAL A 3 42.87 18.34 4.73
CA VAL A 3 41.99 18.33 3.55
C VAL A 3 42.90 18.22 2.34
N ALA A 4 42.83 17.11 1.60
CA ALA A 4 43.71 16.86 0.47
C ALA A 4 43.02 17.04 -0.87
N ASP A 5 43.73 17.61 -1.84
CA ASP A 5 43.32 17.63 -3.23
C ASP A 5 43.50 16.26 -3.92
N ARG A 6 43.18 16.18 -5.22
CA ARG A 6 43.33 14.94 -6.00
C ARG A 6 44.78 14.42 -6.10
N ALA A 7 45.77 15.26 -5.83
CA ALA A 7 47.19 14.89 -5.83
C ALA A 7 47.69 14.52 -4.42
N GLY A 8 46.82 14.49 -3.41
CA GLY A 8 47.17 14.19 -2.02
C GLY A 8 47.88 15.33 -1.29
N GLN A 9 47.83 16.56 -1.83
CA GLN A 9 48.43 17.75 -1.24
C GLN A 9 47.40 18.55 -0.43
N PRO A 10 47.81 19.33 0.60
CA PRO A 10 46.90 20.17 1.36
C PRO A 10 46.14 21.15 0.46
N ALA A 11 44.81 21.11 0.50
CA ALA A 11 43.94 22.00 -0.25
C ALA A 11 43.92 23.41 0.40
N PRO A 12 43.96 24.50 -0.41
CA PRO A 12 43.79 25.86 0.10
C PRO A 12 42.41 26.09 0.75
N ALA A 13 42.31 27.13 1.59
CA ALA A 13 41.02 27.58 2.11
C ALA A 13 40.07 27.94 0.96
N GLY A 14 38.81 27.54 1.07
CA GLY A 14 37.79 27.73 0.03
C GLY A 14 37.71 26.59 -1.00
N VAL A 15 38.69 25.69 -1.07
CA VAL A 15 38.76 24.62 -2.08
C VAL A 15 38.30 23.27 -1.49
N PRO A 16 37.32 22.59 -2.11
CA PRO A 16 36.91 21.24 -1.70
C PRO A 16 38.01 20.20 -1.89
N GLY A 17 38.21 19.34 -0.89
CA GLY A 17 39.11 18.19 -0.92
C GLY A 17 38.60 17.01 -0.09
N GLU A 18 39.34 15.92 -0.05
CA GLU A 18 39.05 14.74 0.78
C GLU A 18 39.59 14.95 2.20
N LEU A 19 38.81 14.58 3.22
CA LEU A 19 39.23 14.63 4.62
C LEU A 19 40.10 13.43 4.98
N LEU A 20 41.29 13.71 5.49
CA LEU A 20 42.19 12.74 6.10
C LEU A 20 42.34 13.01 7.60
N ILE A 21 42.17 11.94 8.38
CA ILE A 21 42.26 11.96 9.83
C ILE A 21 43.62 11.38 10.23
N GLY A 22 44.39 12.14 11.01
CA GLY A 22 45.71 11.76 11.51
C GLY A 22 45.79 11.88 13.03
N GLY A 23 46.85 11.36 13.63
CA GLY A 23 47.12 11.46 15.07
C GLY A 23 46.96 10.14 15.82
N ALA A 24 47.02 10.18 17.16
CA ALA A 24 47.04 9.00 18.02
C ALA A 24 45.76 8.15 17.96
N GLY A 25 44.63 8.71 17.51
CA GLY A 25 43.36 8.01 17.36
C GLY A 25 43.20 7.18 16.08
N VAL A 26 44.20 7.16 15.18
CA VAL A 26 44.12 6.37 13.94
C VAL A 26 44.35 4.89 14.23
N ALA A 27 43.38 4.06 13.84
CA ALA A 27 43.44 2.61 14.04
C ALA A 27 44.59 1.92 13.27
N ILE A 28 44.93 0.70 13.69
CA ILE A 28 45.99 -0.11 13.06
C ILE A 28 45.59 -0.58 11.65
N GLY A 29 44.29 -0.69 11.35
CA GLY A 29 43.76 -1.17 10.09
C GLY A 29 42.50 -1.99 10.25
N TYR A 30 42.02 -2.57 9.16
CA TYR A 30 40.90 -3.52 9.17
C TYR A 30 41.41 -4.94 9.47
N HIS A 31 40.78 -5.61 10.44
CA HIS A 31 41.14 -6.97 10.84
C HIS A 31 40.97 -7.95 9.66
N GLY A 32 42.00 -8.74 9.37
CA GLY A 32 41.99 -9.74 8.30
C GLY A 32 41.91 -9.20 6.87
N ARG A 33 41.99 -7.87 6.66
CA ARG A 33 41.80 -7.22 5.34
C ARG A 33 42.99 -6.30 4.98
N PRO A 34 44.15 -6.85 4.57
CA PRO A 34 45.36 -6.06 4.31
C PRO A 34 45.21 -5.10 3.12
N ALA A 35 44.55 -5.51 2.04
CA ALA A 35 44.35 -4.66 0.85
C ALA A 35 43.47 -3.43 1.14
N ALA A 36 42.34 -3.63 1.81
CA ALA A 36 41.47 -2.52 2.25
C ALA A 36 42.18 -1.61 3.27
N THR A 37 43.04 -2.19 4.10
CA THR A 37 43.85 -1.42 5.06
C THR A 37 44.84 -0.51 4.33
N SER A 38 45.56 -1.01 3.32
CA SER A 38 46.51 -0.18 2.56
C SER A 38 45.83 0.92 1.74
N ASP A 39 44.59 0.69 1.29
CA ASP A 39 43.82 1.67 0.52
C ASP A 39 43.31 2.84 1.39
N ARG A 40 42.76 2.54 2.58
CA ARG A 40 42.19 3.55 3.49
C ARG A 40 43.19 4.14 4.48
N PHE A 41 44.23 3.41 4.88
CA PHE A 41 45.24 3.86 5.84
C PHE A 41 46.56 4.14 5.14
N VAL A 42 46.68 5.35 4.60
CA VAL A 42 47.82 5.80 3.78
C VAL A 42 48.92 6.46 4.61
N THR A 43 50.14 6.48 4.08
CA THR A 43 51.26 7.21 4.69
C THR A 43 51.62 8.41 3.83
N ILE A 44 51.57 9.61 4.41
CA ILE A 44 51.91 10.88 3.75
C ILE A 44 52.89 11.62 4.66
N ALA A 45 54.06 11.99 4.12
CA ALA A 45 55.13 12.66 4.87
C ALA A 45 55.48 11.96 6.19
N GLU A 46 55.72 10.64 6.12
CA GLU A 46 56.07 9.77 7.25
C GLU A 46 55.01 9.69 8.38
N ARG A 47 53.81 10.23 8.15
CA ARG A 47 52.68 10.15 9.07
C ARG A 47 51.57 9.30 8.48
N ARG A 48 50.90 8.54 9.36
CA ARG A 48 49.78 7.69 8.99
C ARG A 48 48.47 8.50 9.01
N TRP A 49 47.67 8.32 7.97
CA TRP A 49 46.40 9.00 7.76
C TRP A 49 45.31 7.99 7.42
N TYR A 50 44.12 8.21 7.95
CA TYR A 50 42.91 7.49 7.57
C TYR A 50 42.08 8.35 6.61
N ARG A 51 41.79 7.81 5.42
CA ARG A 51 40.92 8.41 4.41
C ARG A 51 39.46 8.23 4.81
N SER A 52 38.81 9.29 5.28
CA SER A 52 37.43 9.17 5.76
C SER A 52 36.42 8.98 4.62
N GLY A 53 36.79 9.38 3.40
CA GLY A 53 35.88 9.44 2.25
C GLY A 53 34.95 10.64 2.29
N ASP A 54 35.07 11.53 3.29
CA ASP A 54 34.28 12.76 3.37
C ASP A 54 34.90 13.84 2.50
N ARG A 55 34.05 14.55 1.75
CA ARG A 55 34.45 15.71 0.98
C ARG A 55 34.18 16.96 1.80
N VAL A 56 35.21 17.75 2.04
CA VAL A 56 35.17 18.89 2.97
C VAL A 56 35.92 20.08 2.40
N ARG A 57 35.74 21.25 3.01
CA ARG A 57 36.44 22.50 2.67
C ARG A 57 36.74 23.29 3.94
N TRP A 58 37.90 23.93 4.00
CA TRP A 58 38.17 24.97 5.01
C TRP A 58 37.46 26.27 4.63
N ARG A 59 36.68 26.84 5.56
CA ARG A 59 36.14 28.19 5.46
C ARG A 59 37.17 29.24 5.88
N ALA A 60 36.90 30.50 5.53
CA ALA A 60 37.81 31.62 5.84
C ALA A 60 37.95 31.89 7.35
N ASP A 61 36.98 31.47 8.15
CA ASP A 61 36.96 31.56 9.61
C ASP A 61 37.72 30.40 10.31
N GLY A 62 38.30 29.48 9.54
CA GLY A 62 39.00 28.32 10.07
C GLY A 62 38.09 27.15 10.48
N THR A 63 36.79 27.21 10.18
CA THR A 63 35.87 26.08 10.36
C THR A 63 35.90 25.13 9.16
N LEU A 64 35.57 23.86 9.40
CA LEU A 64 35.51 22.83 8.37
C LEU A 64 34.05 22.64 7.93
N GLU A 65 33.78 22.80 6.64
CA GLU A 65 32.47 22.59 6.03
C GLU A 65 32.40 21.21 5.36
N PHE A 66 31.34 20.46 5.66
CA PHE A 66 31.06 19.16 5.04
C PHE A 66 30.27 19.33 3.74
N LEU A 67 30.71 18.67 2.67
CA LEU A 67 30.19 18.81 1.30
C LEU A 67 29.73 17.47 0.69
N GLY A 68 29.44 16.47 1.54
CA GLY A 68 29.05 15.13 1.13
C GLY A 68 30.21 14.12 1.13
N ARG A 69 30.03 12.99 0.46
CA ARG A 69 30.99 11.89 0.41
C ARG A 69 31.57 11.69 -0.99
N VAL A 70 32.74 11.05 -1.05
CA VAL A 70 33.43 10.67 -2.28
C VAL A 70 33.07 9.23 -2.69
N ASP A 71 32.59 8.41 -1.76
CA ASP A 71 32.11 7.04 -1.96
C ASP A 71 30.57 6.96 -1.88
N ASP A 72 30.02 5.82 -2.31
CA ASP A 72 28.56 5.53 -2.35
C ASP A 72 27.95 5.23 -0.96
N GLN A 73 28.72 5.46 0.10
CA GLN A 73 28.34 5.08 1.45
C GLN A 73 27.31 6.04 2.05
N VAL A 74 26.38 5.51 2.83
CA VAL A 74 25.25 6.29 3.35
C VAL A 74 25.08 6.11 4.85
N LYS A 75 24.43 7.08 5.50
CA LYS A 75 24.05 6.98 6.91
C LYS A 75 22.54 6.79 7.01
N VAL A 76 22.11 5.70 7.62
CA VAL A 76 20.69 5.40 7.84
C VAL A 76 20.52 5.17 9.33
N ARG A 77 19.67 5.98 9.98
CA ARG A 77 19.39 5.89 11.42
C ARG A 77 20.66 5.89 12.28
N GLY A 78 21.67 6.69 11.91
CA GLY A 78 22.96 6.78 12.59
C GLY A 78 23.96 5.65 12.26
N HIS A 79 23.55 4.60 11.55
CA HIS A 79 24.41 3.52 11.11
C HIS A 79 25.05 3.83 9.76
N ARG A 80 26.30 3.43 9.61
CA ARG A 80 27.07 3.60 8.37
C ARG A 80 26.87 2.36 7.49
N ILE A 81 26.21 2.51 6.36
CA ILE A 81 25.79 1.42 5.46
C ILE A 81 26.51 1.54 4.12
N GLU A 82 27.02 0.42 3.63
CA GLU A 82 27.53 0.27 2.27
C GLU A 82 26.44 -0.36 1.39
N PRO A 83 25.82 0.36 0.44
CA PRO A 83 24.76 -0.21 -0.41
C PRO A 83 25.18 -1.51 -1.11
N ALA A 84 26.46 -1.64 -1.47
CA ALA A 84 27.01 -2.84 -2.09
C ALA A 84 26.90 -4.12 -1.21
N GLU A 85 26.85 -3.98 0.12
CA GLU A 85 26.62 -5.10 1.04
C GLU A 85 25.21 -5.66 0.89
N ILE A 86 24.23 -4.77 0.76
CA ILE A 86 22.83 -5.11 0.54
C ILE A 86 22.65 -5.66 -0.88
N GLU A 87 23.24 -5.02 -1.89
CA GLU A 87 23.24 -5.51 -3.28
C GLU A 87 23.80 -6.94 -3.36
N HIS A 88 24.88 -7.23 -2.63
CA HIS A 88 25.45 -8.57 -2.57
C HIS A 88 24.50 -9.57 -1.89
N ALA A 89 23.92 -9.22 -0.74
CA ALA A 89 22.95 -10.06 -0.06
C ALA A 89 21.74 -10.38 -0.95
N MET A 90 21.24 -9.41 -1.71
CA MET A 90 20.16 -9.62 -2.68
C MET A 90 20.53 -10.62 -3.77
N VAL A 91 21.72 -10.50 -4.37
CA VAL A 91 22.18 -11.39 -5.46
C VAL A 91 22.47 -12.82 -4.97
N THR A 92 22.58 -13.05 -3.65
CA THR A 92 22.65 -14.43 -3.11
C THR A 92 21.31 -15.16 -3.18
N HIS A 93 20.20 -14.44 -3.38
CA HIS A 93 18.89 -15.05 -3.56
C HIS A 93 18.79 -15.69 -4.96
N PRO A 94 18.35 -16.97 -5.10
CA PRO A 94 18.38 -17.70 -6.38
C PRO A 94 17.61 -17.05 -7.54
N ALA A 95 16.61 -16.22 -7.24
CA ALA A 95 15.77 -15.58 -8.24
C ALA A 95 16.23 -14.16 -8.64
N VAL A 96 17.31 -13.63 -8.05
CA VAL A 96 17.81 -12.27 -8.34
C VAL A 96 19.04 -12.36 -9.25
N ALA A 97 18.91 -11.86 -10.48
CA ALA A 97 20.01 -11.78 -11.43
C ALA A 97 20.92 -10.56 -11.20
N GLN A 98 20.33 -9.41 -10.89
CA GLN A 98 21.06 -8.16 -10.64
C GLN A 98 20.36 -7.36 -9.54
N ALA A 99 21.12 -6.57 -8.78
CA ALA A 99 20.58 -5.69 -7.77
C ALA A 99 21.32 -4.35 -7.75
N ALA A 100 20.60 -3.29 -7.39
CA ALA A 100 21.16 -1.97 -7.11
C ALA A 100 20.41 -1.34 -5.93
N VAL A 101 21.12 -0.67 -5.02
CA VAL A 101 20.50 0.00 -3.87
C VAL A 101 20.77 1.50 -3.93
N VAL A 102 19.71 2.29 -3.75
CA VAL A 102 19.73 3.75 -3.75
C VAL A 102 19.22 4.25 -2.41
N ALA A 103 19.89 5.25 -1.86
CA ALA A 103 19.46 5.93 -0.66
C ALA A 103 18.71 7.22 -1.00
N HIS A 104 17.56 7.41 -0.38
CA HIS A 104 16.72 8.59 -0.54
C HIS A 104 16.78 9.44 0.73
N PRO A 105 17.35 10.65 0.69
CA PRO A 105 17.31 11.58 1.82
C PRO A 105 15.87 12.07 2.04
N GLY A 106 15.35 11.91 3.26
CA GLY A 106 14.06 12.50 3.68
C GLY A 106 14.19 13.96 4.14
N ALA A 107 13.05 14.63 4.36
CA ALA A 107 12.99 16.04 4.76
C ALA A 107 13.65 16.31 6.13
N ASP A 108 13.62 15.32 7.04
CA ASP A 108 14.12 15.42 8.42
C ASP A 108 15.48 14.71 8.63
N ASP A 109 16.35 14.69 7.62
CA ASP A 109 17.66 14.00 7.65
C ASP A 109 17.56 12.46 7.84
N ARG A 110 16.35 11.90 7.77
CA ARG A 110 16.05 10.46 7.78
C ARG A 110 16.24 9.88 6.37
N THR A 111 17.36 9.21 6.16
CA THR A 111 17.64 8.50 4.90
C THR A 111 16.92 7.16 4.86
N THR A 112 16.20 6.86 3.76
CA THR A 112 15.58 5.56 3.48
C THR A 112 16.32 4.83 2.37
N LEU A 113 16.17 3.50 2.29
CA LEU A 113 16.83 2.67 1.29
C LEU A 113 15.79 2.05 0.35
N THR A 114 15.99 2.23 -0.95
CA THR A 114 15.24 1.55 -2.00
C THR A 114 16.16 0.62 -2.76
N ALA A 115 15.78 -0.66 -2.81
CA ALA A 115 16.46 -1.69 -3.55
C ALA A 115 15.75 -1.94 -4.88
N TYR A 116 16.51 -2.11 -5.95
CA TYR A 116 16.03 -2.46 -7.28
C TYR A 116 16.59 -3.83 -7.64
N ALA A 117 15.73 -4.76 -8.03
CA ALA A 117 16.08 -6.12 -8.37
C ALA A 117 15.69 -6.43 -9.82
N VAL A 118 16.61 -7.00 -10.59
CA VAL A 118 16.32 -7.66 -11.87
C VAL A 118 16.28 -9.15 -11.59
N LEU A 119 15.19 -9.79 -11.98
CA LEU A 119 14.93 -11.18 -11.66
C LEU A 119 15.55 -12.10 -12.72
N ASP A 120 16.07 -13.26 -12.28
CA ASP A 120 16.67 -14.23 -13.20
C ASP A 120 15.58 -14.98 -13.97
N ARG A 121 15.37 -14.57 -15.23
CA ARG A 121 14.46 -15.23 -16.18
C ARG A 121 14.81 -16.70 -16.49
N ARG A 122 15.91 -17.25 -15.96
CA ARG A 122 16.24 -18.69 -16.06
C ARG A 122 15.76 -19.51 -14.88
N ALA A 123 15.42 -18.87 -13.75
CA ALA A 123 14.49 -19.46 -12.79
C ALA A 123 13.10 -19.69 -13.44
N ASP A 124 12.82 -18.98 -14.55
CA ASP A 124 11.67 -19.16 -15.45
C ASP A 124 11.93 -20.12 -16.63
N ALA A 125 12.85 -21.09 -16.52
CA ALA A 125 13.02 -22.10 -17.59
C ALA A 125 11.71 -22.87 -17.87
N PRO A 126 11.43 -23.26 -19.14
CA PRO A 126 10.19 -23.93 -19.54
C PRO A 126 10.09 -25.34 -18.93
N GLY A 127 9.55 -25.32 -17.71
CA GLY A 127 9.12 -26.40 -16.83
C GLY A 127 8.35 -25.84 -15.62
N ALA A 128 8.03 -24.52 -15.66
CA ALA A 128 7.37 -23.73 -14.62
C ALA A 128 5.86 -23.58 -14.89
N ASP A 129 5.22 -24.65 -15.38
CA ASP A 129 3.76 -24.82 -15.50
C ASP A 129 3.04 -24.63 -14.14
N ARG A 130 3.81 -24.67 -13.05
CA ARG A 130 3.33 -24.52 -11.67
C ARG A 130 2.79 -23.11 -11.30
N SER A 131 3.08 -22.03 -12.05
CA SER A 131 2.45 -20.71 -11.74
C SER A 131 0.97 -20.72 -11.93
N GLY A 132 0.56 -21.23 -13.09
CA GLY A 132 -0.82 -21.20 -13.53
C GLY A 132 -1.63 -22.03 -12.54
N ASP A 133 -1.13 -23.23 -12.25
CA ASP A 133 -1.67 -24.13 -11.25
C ASP A 133 -1.75 -23.49 -9.86
N GLU A 134 -0.67 -22.85 -9.37
CA GLU A 134 -0.67 -22.18 -8.05
C GLU A 134 -1.62 -20.97 -7.99
N HIS A 135 -1.79 -20.23 -9.08
CA HIS A 135 -2.75 -19.12 -9.19
C HIS A 135 -4.19 -19.63 -9.15
N VAL A 136 -4.49 -20.67 -9.92
CA VAL A 136 -5.82 -21.32 -9.96
C VAL A 136 -6.13 -21.97 -8.61
N ASP A 137 -5.16 -22.63 -7.97
CA ASP A 137 -5.30 -23.25 -6.65
C ASP A 137 -5.56 -22.23 -5.54
N GLU A 138 -4.92 -21.06 -5.59
CA GLU A 138 -5.14 -19.97 -4.63
C GLU A 138 -6.54 -19.36 -4.76
N TRP A 139 -6.99 -19.06 -5.98
CA TRP A 139 -8.38 -18.66 -6.21
C TRP A 139 -9.34 -19.74 -5.72
N ARG A 140 -9.03 -21.03 -5.96
CA ARG A 140 -9.83 -22.13 -5.43
C ARG A 140 -9.95 -22.10 -3.90
N GLY A 141 -8.84 -21.87 -3.20
CA GLY A 141 -8.85 -21.70 -1.75
C GLY A 141 -9.79 -20.58 -1.29
N LEU A 142 -9.69 -19.40 -1.92
CA LEU A 142 -10.54 -18.24 -1.60
C LEU A 142 -12.04 -18.54 -1.84
N PHE A 143 -12.38 -19.17 -2.96
CA PHE A 143 -13.77 -19.53 -3.26
C PHE A 143 -14.34 -20.59 -2.31
N ASP A 144 -13.54 -21.59 -1.92
CA ASP A 144 -13.95 -22.61 -0.96
C ASP A 144 -14.16 -22.01 0.45
N GLU A 145 -13.40 -20.98 0.84
CA GLU A 145 -13.56 -20.27 2.12
C GLU A 145 -14.80 -19.36 2.17
N VAL A 146 -15.07 -18.60 1.10
CA VAL A 146 -16.19 -17.65 1.02
C VAL A 146 -17.55 -18.35 1.07
N GLN A 147 -17.67 -19.55 0.48
CA GLN A 147 -18.90 -20.34 0.48
C GLN A 147 -19.26 -20.93 1.88
N GLY A 148 -18.42 -20.73 2.90
CA GLY A 148 -18.71 -21.08 4.30
C GLY A 148 -19.50 -20.01 5.09
N GLY A 149 -19.80 -18.86 4.49
CA GLY A 149 -20.48 -17.73 5.13
C GLY A 149 -22.02 -17.83 5.22
N PRO A 150 -22.69 -16.90 5.92
CA PRO A 150 -24.15 -16.87 6.01
C PRO A 150 -24.80 -16.63 4.64
N VAL A 151 -25.71 -17.52 4.25
CA VAL A 151 -26.41 -17.51 2.94
C VAL A 151 -27.50 -16.42 2.92
N GLU A 152 -27.57 -15.67 1.81
CA GLU A 152 -28.63 -14.67 1.55
C GLU A 152 -30.04 -15.29 1.46
N ALA A 153 -31.08 -14.46 1.63
CA ALA A 153 -32.47 -14.91 1.75
C ALA A 153 -33.10 -15.44 0.45
N ASP A 154 -32.58 -15.07 -0.72
CA ASP A 154 -32.99 -15.62 -2.03
C ASP A 154 -31.88 -16.52 -2.62
N PRO A 155 -32.04 -17.85 -2.57
CA PRO A 155 -31.03 -18.78 -3.06
C PRO A 155 -30.83 -18.76 -4.59
N ALA A 156 -31.69 -18.09 -5.35
CA ALA A 156 -31.58 -17.90 -6.80
C ALA A 156 -30.88 -16.58 -7.20
N PHE A 157 -30.53 -15.75 -6.22
CA PHE A 157 -29.87 -14.47 -6.41
C PHE A 157 -28.89 -14.19 -5.25
N ASP A 158 -27.86 -15.02 -5.17
CA ASP A 158 -26.76 -14.86 -4.23
C ASP A 158 -25.66 -14.03 -4.89
N THR A 159 -25.54 -12.77 -4.45
CA THR A 159 -24.56 -11.80 -4.96
C THR A 159 -23.47 -11.50 -3.94
N SER A 160 -23.33 -12.35 -2.92
CA SER A 160 -22.28 -12.22 -1.92
C SER A 160 -20.88 -12.20 -2.57
N GLY A 161 -20.02 -11.30 -2.07
CA GLY A 161 -18.67 -11.10 -2.60
C GLY A 161 -18.54 -10.02 -3.70
N TRP A 162 -19.65 -9.46 -4.20
CA TRP A 162 -19.61 -8.37 -5.17
C TRP A 162 -19.65 -7.00 -4.50
N ASN A 163 -18.47 -6.41 -4.28
CA ASN A 163 -18.30 -5.07 -3.73
C ASN A 163 -17.86 -4.08 -4.81
N SER A 164 -18.36 -2.85 -4.72
CA SER A 164 -17.97 -1.76 -5.60
C SER A 164 -16.54 -1.33 -5.34
N SER A 165 -15.71 -1.28 -6.38
CA SER A 165 -14.34 -0.75 -6.27
C SER A 165 -14.29 0.73 -5.83
N TYR A 166 -15.40 1.47 -6.02
CA TYR A 166 -15.48 2.89 -5.64
C TYR A 166 -15.72 3.12 -4.14
N THR A 167 -16.49 2.25 -3.50
CA THR A 167 -16.96 2.46 -2.12
C THR A 167 -16.51 1.36 -1.15
N GLY A 168 -16.08 0.21 -1.67
CA GLY A 168 -15.80 -1.00 -0.88
C GLY A 168 -17.04 -1.67 -0.29
N ALA A 169 -18.25 -1.13 -0.53
CA ALA A 169 -19.51 -1.68 -0.06
C ALA A 169 -20.12 -2.63 -1.12
N PRO A 170 -21.05 -3.52 -0.74
CA PRO A 170 -21.78 -4.36 -1.68
C PRO A 170 -22.46 -3.54 -2.79
N ILE A 171 -22.40 -4.03 -4.02
CA ILE A 171 -23.10 -3.41 -5.16
C ILE A 171 -24.61 -3.49 -4.90
N PRO A 172 -25.39 -2.43 -5.17
CA PRO A 172 -26.83 -2.48 -4.95
C PRO A 172 -27.51 -3.65 -5.68
N ALA A 173 -28.37 -4.39 -4.98
CA ALA A 173 -29.02 -5.59 -5.51
C ALA A 173 -29.78 -5.34 -6.82
N ALA A 174 -30.37 -4.16 -7.02
CA ALA A 174 -31.06 -3.79 -8.26
C ALA A 174 -30.10 -3.71 -9.46
N GLU A 175 -28.87 -3.21 -9.26
CA GLU A 175 -27.85 -3.14 -10.31
C GLU A 175 -27.32 -4.54 -10.64
N MET A 176 -27.11 -5.38 -9.62
CA MET A 176 -26.74 -6.78 -9.82
C MET A 176 -27.85 -7.56 -10.54
N GLN A 177 -29.12 -7.25 -10.27
CA GLN A 177 -30.26 -7.90 -10.92
C GLN A 177 -30.30 -7.52 -12.40
N GLU A 178 -30.10 -6.25 -12.73
CA GLU A 178 -29.96 -5.78 -14.11
C GLU A 178 -28.79 -6.47 -14.82
N TRP A 179 -27.63 -6.60 -14.17
CA TRP A 179 -26.48 -7.32 -14.72
C TRP A 179 -26.79 -8.80 -15.04
N VAL A 180 -27.46 -9.51 -14.12
CA VAL A 180 -27.88 -10.90 -14.37
C VAL A 180 -28.89 -10.94 -15.52
N ASP A 181 -29.92 -10.10 -15.50
CA ASP A 181 -31.02 -10.15 -16.46
C ASP A 181 -30.56 -9.80 -17.88
N THR A 182 -29.67 -8.83 -18.02
CA THR A 182 -29.06 -8.48 -19.32
C THR A 182 -28.19 -9.61 -19.86
N THR A 183 -27.41 -10.29 -19.01
CA THR A 183 -26.62 -11.48 -19.39
C THR A 183 -27.53 -12.63 -19.83
N VAL A 184 -28.58 -12.92 -19.05
CA VAL A 184 -29.56 -13.97 -19.35
C VAL A 184 -30.28 -13.66 -20.66
N ALA A 185 -30.66 -12.40 -20.90
CA ALA A 185 -31.28 -11.99 -22.15
C ALA A 185 -30.34 -12.17 -23.35
N ALA A 186 -29.05 -11.83 -23.22
CA ALA A 186 -28.05 -12.02 -24.26
C ALA A 186 -27.87 -13.51 -24.62
N VAL A 187 -27.75 -14.38 -23.61
CA VAL A 187 -27.64 -15.84 -23.83
C VAL A 187 -28.95 -16.42 -24.38
N ALA A 188 -30.11 -16.00 -23.88
CA ALA A 188 -31.41 -16.45 -24.36
C ALA A 188 -31.69 -16.04 -25.81
N ALA A 189 -31.17 -14.89 -26.27
CA ALA A 189 -31.27 -14.45 -27.66
C ALA A 189 -30.59 -15.43 -28.65
N LEU A 190 -29.61 -16.22 -28.17
CA LEU A 190 -28.98 -17.30 -28.93
C LEU A 190 -29.87 -18.56 -29.03
N ARG A 191 -31.05 -18.55 -28.39
CA ARG A 191 -32.05 -19.63 -28.38
C ARG A 191 -31.47 -21.01 -28.01
N PRO A 192 -30.77 -21.13 -26.87
CA PRO A 192 -30.14 -22.38 -26.48
C PRO A 192 -31.17 -23.47 -26.17
N ARG A 193 -30.91 -24.71 -26.61
CA ARG A 193 -31.62 -25.91 -26.12
C ARG A 193 -30.72 -26.73 -25.18
N ARG A 194 -29.41 -26.78 -25.46
CA ARG A 194 -28.39 -27.43 -24.65
C ARG A 194 -27.34 -26.40 -24.26
N VAL A 195 -27.14 -26.20 -22.96
CA VAL A 195 -26.18 -25.22 -22.42
C VAL A 195 -25.09 -25.93 -21.62
N LEU A 196 -23.85 -25.50 -21.83
CA LEU A 196 -22.72 -25.78 -20.96
C LEU A 196 -22.26 -24.46 -20.34
N GLU A 197 -22.32 -24.33 -19.02
CA GLU A 197 -21.80 -23.18 -18.27
C GLU A 197 -20.49 -23.56 -17.57
N ILE A 198 -19.40 -22.88 -17.93
CA ILE A 198 -18.08 -23.08 -17.34
C ILE A 198 -17.88 -22.03 -16.24
N GLY A 199 -17.64 -22.48 -15.02
CA GLY A 199 -17.62 -21.67 -13.79
C GLY A 199 -19.02 -21.23 -13.38
N CYS A 200 -19.91 -22.19 -13.11
CA CYS A 200 -21.32 -21.89 -12.81
C CYS A 200 -21.56 -21.21 -11.46
N GLY A 201 -20.57 -21.22 -10.55
CA GLY A 201 -20.64 -20.49 -9.28
C GLY A 201 -21.91 -20.83 -8.48
N THR A 202 -22.55 -19.81 -7.89
CA THR A 202 -23.81 -19.96 -7.13
C THR A 202 -25.04 -20.24 -8.00
N GLY A 203 -24.86 -20.35 -9.33
CA GLY A 203 -25.91 -20.68 -10.29
C GLY A 203 -26.72 -19.48 -10.80
N LEU A 204 -26.20 -18.24 -10.73
CA LEU A 204 -26.94 -17.02 -11.10
C LEU A 204 -27.61 -17.10 -12.49
N LEU A 205 -26.90 -17.66 -13.49
CA LEU A 205 -27.46 -17.91 -14.82
C LEU A 205 -28.25 -19.23 -14.87
N LEU A 206 -27.75 -20.29 -14.23
CA LEU A 206 -28.40 -21.60 -14.14
C LEU A 206 -29.87 -21.48 -13.73
N TRP A 207 -30.17 -20.78 -12.64
CA TRP A 207 -31.53 -20.64 -12.10
C TRP A 207 -32.51 -19.98 -13.08
N ARG A 208 -32.02 -19.17 -14.03
CA ARG A 208 -32.85 -18.43 -15.01
C ARG A 208 -32.89 -19.10 -16.38
N LEU A 209 -31.79 -19.72 -16.81
CA LEU A 209 -31.67 -20.34 -18.13
C LEU A 209 -32.12 -21.80 -18.14
N ALA A 210 -31.74 -22.59 -17.12
CA ALA A 210 -31.97 -24.04 -17.11
C ALA A 210 -33.44 -24.44 -17.35
N PRO A 211 -34.47 -23.77 -16.79
CA PRO A 211 -35.87 -24.14 -17.00
C PRO A 211 -36.33 -24.11 -18.47
N GLY A 212 -35.66 -23.32 -19.32
CA GLY A 212 -35.96 -23.21 -20.76
C GLY A 212 -35.16 -24.17 -21.65
N THR A 213 -34.34 -25.04 -21.08
CA THR A 213 -33.40 -25.90 -21.81
C THR A 213 -33.77 -27.38 -21.69
N GLU A 214 -33.33 -28.18 -22.66
CA GLU A 214 -33.44 -29.64 -22.64
C GLU A 214 -32.31 -30.29 -21.85
N ARG A 215 -31.15 -29.64 -21.82
CA ARG A 215 -29.97 -30.07 -21.08
C ARG A 215 -29.19 -28.86 -20.61
N TYR A 216 -28.82 -28.85 -19.33
CA TYR A 216 -27.97 -27.83 -18.76
C TYR A 216 -26.84 -28.50 -18.00
N VAL A 217 -25.59 -28.18 -18.32
CA VAL A 217 -24.43 -28.70 -17.61
C VAL A 217 -23.68 -27.53 -16.99
N GLY A 218 -23.56 -27.52 -15.66
CA GLY A 218 -22.74 -26.57 -14.92
C GLY A 218 -21.41 -27.22 -14.51
N VAL A 219 -20.30 -26.57 -14.84
CA VAL A 219 -18.96 -26.99 -14.44
C VAL A 219 -18.38 -25.97 -13.48
N ASP A 220 -17.81 -26.42 -12.37
CA ASP A 220 -17.07 -25.55 -11.44
C ASP A 220 -15.90 -26.31 -10.80
N PHE A 221 -14.81 -25.63 -10.47
CA PHE A 221 -13.67 -26.28 -9.83
C PHE A 221 -13.89 -26.49 -8.32
N SER A 222 -14.75 -25.68 -7.69
CA SER A 222 -15.03 -25.71 -6.25
C SER A 222 -15.96 -26.85 -5.89
N ALA A 223 -15.48 -27.72 -4.98
CA ALA A 223 -16.30 -28.82 -4.47
C ALA A 223 -17.45 -28.31 -3.58
N ALA A 224 -17.21 -27.23 -2.83
CA ALA A 224 -18.20 -26.62 -1.96
C ALA A 224 -19.37 -26.04 -2.78
N THR A 225 -19.06 -25.30 -3.84
CA THR A 225 -20.04 -24.73 -4.78
C THR A 225 -20.91 -25.81 -5.41
N ILE A 226 -20.29 -26.87 -5.96
CA ILE A 226 -21.03 -27.98 -6.58
C ILE A 226 -21.94 -28.68 -5.56
N ALA A 227 -21.43 -28.99 -4.36
CA ALA A 227 -22.23 -29.64 -3.33
C ALA A 227 -23.42 -28.78 -2.86
N ALA A 228 -23.22 -27.46 -2.75
CA ALA A 228 -24.27 -26.50 -2.38
C ALA A 228 -25.37 -26.44 -3.46
N LEU A 229 -24.99 -26.32 -4.74
CA LEU A 229 -25.93 -26.34 -5.85
C LEU A 229 -26.70 -27.66 -5.93
N GLU A 230 -26.01 -28.81 -5.87
CA GLU A 230 -26.67 -30.11 -5.88
C GLU A 230 -27.69 -30.27 -4.76
N SER A 231 -27.39 -29.75 -3.57
CA SER A 231 -28.34 -29.79 -2.45
C SER A 231 -29.63 -29.03 -2.76
N ARG A 232 -29.50 -27.85 -3.37
CA ARG A 232 -30.64 -26.98 -3.69
C ARG A 232 -31.44 -27.50 -4.88
N LEU A 233 -30.78 -28.01 -5.93
CA LEU A 233 -31.46 -28.53 -7.12
C LEU A 233 -32.39 -29.71 -6.80
N ARG A 234 -32.08 -30.52 -5.78
CA ARG A 234 -32.95 -31.64 -5.34
C ARG A 234 -34.31 -31.19 -4.82
N GLU A 235 -34.47 -29.92 -4.45
CA GLU A 235 -35.72 -29.39 -3.90
C GLU A 235 -36.74 -29.00 -4.98
N ASP A 236 -36.31 -28.83 -6.23
CA ASP A 236 -37.16 -28.37 -7.33
C ASP A 236 -36.97 -29.18 -8.61
N ARG A 237 -38.01 -29.94 -8.95
CA ARG A 237 -38.04 -30.85 -10.11
C ARG A 237 -37.91 -30.14 -11.47
N ARG A 238 -38.08 -28.81 -11.52
CA ARG A 238 -37.82 -28.03 -12.75
C ARG A 238 -36.37 -28.13 -13.21
N TYR A 239 -35.47 -28.61 -12.36
CA TYR A 239 -34.04 -28.74 -12.65
C TYR A 239 -33.56 -30.20 -12.69
N ASP A 240 -34.47 -31.20 -12.78
CA ASP A 240 -34.13 -32.64 -12.83
C ASP A 240 -33.18 -32.98 -14.01
N HIS A 241 -33.12 -32.14 -15.06
CA HIS A 241 -32.26 -32.28 -16.25
C HIS A 241 -30.91 -31.55 -16.15
N VAL A 242 -30.63 -30.88 -15.02
CA VAL A 242 -29.36 -30.19 -14.78
C VAL A 242 -28.30 -31.21 -14.32
N GLU A 243 -27.14 -31.20 -14.96
CA GLU A 243 -25.96 -31.97 -14.55
C GLU A 243 -24.89 -31.03 -14.00
N LEU A 244 -24.29 -31.38 -12.85
CA LEU A 244 -23.16 -30.65 -12.30
C LEU A 244 -21.88 -31.50 -12.38
N ARG A 245 -20.77 -30.86 -12.74
CA ARG A 245 -19.46 -31.49 -12.88
C ARG A 245 -18.40 -30.67 -12.15
N ARG A 246 -17.55 -31.36 -11.40
CA ARG A 246 -16.40 -30.73 -10.76
C ARG A 246 -15.18 -30.85 -11.67
N ALA A 247 -14.76 -29.76 -12.27
CA ALA A 247 -13.53 -29.69 -13.07
C ALA A 247 -13.04 -28.23 -13.17
N PRO A 248 -11.73 -27.99 -13.29
CA PRO A 248 -11.23 -26.69 -13.71
C PRO A 248 -11.56 -26.41 -15.18
N ALA A 249 -11.62 -25.13 -15.54
CA ALA A 249 -12.04 -24.70 -16.88
C ALA A 249 -11.14 -25.21 -18.01
N ASP A 250 -9.87 -25.50 -17.72
CA ASP A 250 -8.89 -26.03 -18.68
C ASP A 250 -8.86 -27.57 -18.73
N ALA A 251 -9.67 -28.26 -17.93
CA ALA A 251 -9.74 -29.73 -17.91
C ALA A 251 -11.18 -30.23 -18.11
N LEU A 252 -11.90 -29.63 -19.07
CA LEU A 252 -13.22 -30.10 -19.48
C LEU A 252 -13.16 -31.54 -20.02
N ASP A 253 -14.10 -32.38 -19.59
CA ASP A 253 -14.18 -33.77 -20.02
C ASP A 253 -14.59 -33.86 -21.50
N ALA A 254 -13.82 -34.62 -22.29
CA ALA A 254 -14.06 -34.77 -23.72
C ALA A 254 -15.41 -35.45 -24.05
N ASP A 255 -16.03 -36.14 -23.09
CA ASP A 255 -17.29 -36.89 -23.25
C ASP A 255 -18.55 -36.07 -22.90
N LEU A 256 -18.43 -34.80 -22.50
CA LEU A 256 -19.59 -33.92 -22.23
C LEU A 256 -20.55 -33.80 -23.43
N GLY A 257 -20.02 -34.00 -24.64
CA GLY A 257 -20.77 -33.91 -25.89
C GLY A 257 -20.83 -32.48 -26.43
N ALA A 258 -21.77 -32.23 -27.34
CA ALA A 258 -21.94 -30.95 -28.02
C ALA A 258 -23.16 -30.17 -27.50
N PHE A 259 -23.01 -28.86 -27.39
CA PHE A 259 -23.98 -27.91 -26.84
C PHE A 259 -24.28 -26.81 -27.86
N ASP A 260 -25.49 -26.26 -27.83
CA ASP A 260 -25.87 -25.18 -28.74
C ASP A 260 -25.25 -23.86 -28.30
N VAL A 261 -25.10 -23.67 -26.98
CA VAL A 261 -24.40 -22.53 -26.39
C VAL A 261 -23.48 -23.00 -25.28
N VAL A 262 -22.22 -22.58 -25.34
CA VAL A 262 -21.27 -22.69 -24.23
C VAL A 262 -21.07 -21.30 -23.63
N VAL A 263 -21.13 -21.18 -22.30
CA VAL A 263 -21.08 -19.92 -21.56
C VAL A 263 -19.84 -19.89 -20.67
N VAL A 264 -19.07 -18.82 -20.76
CA VAL A 264 -17.96 -18.46 -19.86
C VAL A 264 -18.23 -17.04 -19.37
N ASN A 265 -18.98 -16.86 -18.29
CA ASN A 265 -19.40 -15.52 -17.84
C ASN A 265 -18.78 -15.19 -16.48
N SER A 266 -18.05 -14.07 -16.40
CA SER A 266 -17.42 -13.61 -15.15
C SER A 266 -16.40 -14.59 -14.54
N VAL A 267 -15.73 -15.39 -15.38
CA VAL A 267 -14.70 -16.36 -14.96
C VAL A 267 -13.31 -15.99 -15.46
N VAL A 268 -13.23 -15.34 -16.63
CA VAL A 268 -11.96 -15.04 -17.33
C VAL A 268 -10.98 -14.28 -16.43
N GLN A 269 -11.49 -13.37 -15.59
CA GLN A 269 -10.68 -12.54 -14.68
C GLN A 269 -9.85 -13.34 -13.67
N TYR A 270 -10.19 -14.61 -13.42
CA TYR A 270 -9.46 -15.49 -12.49
C TYR A 270 -8.42 -16.39 -13.18
N PHE A 271 -8.23 -16.24 -14.49
CA PHE A 271 -7.23 -17.00 -15.23
C PHE A 271 -5.83 -16.40 -15.07
N PRO A 272 -4.79 -17.24 -15.08
CA PRO A 272 -3.43 -16.78 -14.78
C PRO A 272 -2.82 -15.93 -15.90
N ASP A 273 -3.14 -16.23 -17.16
CA ASP A 273 -2.52 -15.65 -18.35
C ASP A 273 -3.33 -15.91 -19.64
N ALA A 274 -2.84 -15.35 -20.75
CA ALA A 274 -3.42 -15.51 -22.08
C ALA A 274 -3.38 -16.94 -22.62
N ALA A 275 -2.39 -17.75 -22.26
CA ALA A 275 -2.24 -19.11 -22.77
C ALA A 275 -3.30 -20.03 -22.15
N TYR A 276 -3.56 -19.87 -20.85
CA TYR A 276 -4.66 -20.54 -20.16
C TYR A 276 -6.01 -20.15 -20.76
N LEU A 277 -6.27 -18.84 -20.99
CA LEU A 277 -7.49 -18.39 -21.66
C LEU A 277 -7.67 -19.05 -23.04
N ARG A 278 -6.62 -19.12 -23.87
CA ARG A 278 -6.70 -19.82 -25.17
C ARG A 278 -7.04 -21.29 -25.01
N SER A 279 -6.38 -22.00 -24.08
CA SER A 279 -6.66 -23.41 -23.79
C SER A 279 -8.12 -23.66 -23.41
N VAL A 280 -8.68 -22.80 -22.54
CA VAL A 280 -10.10 -22.87 -22.16
C VAL A 280 -11.00 -22.62 -23.36
N LEU A 281 -10.72 -21.58 -24.18
CA LEU A 281 -11.52 -21.27 -25.36
C LEU A 281 -11.48 -22.38 -26.41
N ASP A 282 -10.33 -23.01 -26.64
CA ASP A 282 -10.19 -24.12 -27.60
C ASP A 282 -11.05 -25.32 -27.17
N ARG A 283 -11.06 -25.64 -25.87
CA ARG A 283 -11.89 -26.70 -25.30
C ARG A 283 -13.37 -26.34 -25.33
N ALA A 284 -13.72 -25.10 -24.98
CA ALA A 284 -15.09 -24.62 -25.06
C ALA A 284 -15.62 -24.72 -26.50
N VAL A 285 -14.86 -24.24 -27.50
CA VAL A 285 -15.21 -24.34 -28.93
C VAL A 285 -15.39 -25.81 -29.35
N ALA A 286 -14.57 -26.74 -28.86
CA ALA A 286 -14.73 -28.17 -29.16
C ALA A 286 -16.09 -28.73 -28.70
N HIS A 287 -16.69 -28.16 -27.66
CA HIS A 287 -18.02 -28.53 -27.16
C HIS A 287 -19.17 -27.76 -27.80
N VAL A 288 -18.91 -26.78 -28.67
CA VAL A 288 -19.97 -26.09 -29.41
C VAL A 288 -20.39 -26.92 -30.64
N ALA A 289 -21.69 -27.18 -30.74
CA ALA A 289 -22.31 -27.85 -31.86
C ALA A 289 -22.21 -27.01 -33.15
N LEU A 290 -22.37 -27.64 -34.32
CA LEU A 290 -22.42 -26.96 -35.60
C LEU A 290 -23.51 -25.87 -35.61
N GLY A 291 -23.13 -24.62 -35.91
CA GLY A 291 -24.04 -23.46 -35.88
C GLY A 291 -24.35 -22.94 -34.47
N GLY A 292 -23.68 -23.47 -33.44
CA GLY A 292 -23.77 -23.03 -32.06
C GLY A 292 -22.87 -21.83 -31.75
N HIS A 293 -22.88 -21.40 -30.49
CA HIS A 293 -22.21 -20.18 -30.04
C HIS A 293 -21.40 -20.42 -28.77
N LEU A 294 -20.24 -19.76 -28.67
CA LEU A 294 -19.53 -19.54 -27.42
C LEU A 294 -19.79 -18.10 -26.96
N TYR A 295 -20.39 -17.95 -25.79
CA TYR A 295 -20.62 -16.67 -25.13
C TYR A 295 -19.57 -16.48 -24.03
N VAL A 296 -18.77 -15.42 -24.13
CA VAL A 296 -17.79 -15.03 -23.11
C VAL A 296 -18.20 -13.68 -22.55
N GLY A 297 -18.75 -13.70 -21.33
CA GLY A 297 -19.35 -12.52 -20.71
C GLY A 297 -18.49 -11.93 -19.61
N ASP A 298 -18.73 -10.65 -19.34
CA ASP A 298 -18.15 -9.90 -18.21
C ASP A 298 -16.62 -9.75 -18.25
N VAL A 299 -16.05 -9.62 -19.43
CA VAL A 299 -14.60 -9.52 -19.61
C VAL A 299 -14.13 -8.10 -19.30
N ARG A 300 -13.13 -7.95 -18.43
CA ARG A 300 -12.53 -6.64 -18.10
C ARG A 300 -11.69 -6.13 -19.28
N SER A 301 -11.87 -4.85 -19.63
CA SER A 301 -11.24 -4.21 -20.79
C SER A 301 -9.83 -3.69 -20.50
N LEU A 302 -8.82 -4.26 -21.19
CA LEU A 302 -7.42 -3.83 -21.03
C LEU A 302 -7.18 -2.37 -21.48
N PRO A 303 -7.72 -1.92 -22.63
CA PRO A 303 -7.60 -0.51 -23.04
C PRO A 303 -8.16 0.48 -22.02
N LEU A 304 -9.14 0.08 -21.21
CA LEU A 304 -9.80 0.93 -20.24
C LEU A 304 -9.29 0.75 -18.81
N LEU A 305 -8.28 -0.09 -18.58
CA LEU A 305 -7.79 -0.43 -17.24
C LEU A 305 -7.27 0.79 -16.47
N GLU A 306 -6.51 1.66 -17.15
CA GLU A 306 -6.01 2.91 -16.55
C GLU A 306 -7.15 3.89 -16.26
N ALA A 307 -8.13 4.01 -17.17
CA ALA A 307 -9.31 4.86 -16.97
C ALA A 307 -10.16 4.37 -15.79
N PHE A 308 -10.33 3.05 -15.64
CA PHE A 308 -10.99 2.43 -14.50
C PHE A 308 -10.30 2.80 -13.18
N HIS A 309 -9.01 2.49 -13.05
CA HIS A 309 -8.24 2.78 -11.82
C HIS A 309 -8.17 4.28 -11.52
N SER A 310 -8.06 5.12 -12.55
CA SER A 310 -8.13 6.58 -12.41
C SER A 310 -9.48 7.01 -11.85
N SER A 311 -10.58 6.44 -12.34
CA SER A 311 -11.93 6.76 -11.85
C SER A 311 -12.13 6.36 -10.39
N VAL A 312 -11.58 5.21 -9.97
CA VAL A 312 -11.65 4.73 -8.58
C VAL A 312 -10.86 5.65 -7.66
N VAL A 313 -9.62 6.00 -8.05
CA VAL A 313 -8.79 6.93 -7.27
C VAL A 313 -9.45 8.29 -7.14
N LEU A 314 -10.01 8.83 -8.23
CA LEU A 314 -10.71 10.12 -8.23
C LEU A 314 -11.94 10.11 -7.32
N ALA A 315 -12.72 9.03 -7.30
CA ALA A 315 -13.90 8.93 -6.44
C ALA A 315 -13.55 8.99 -4.94
N GLY A 316 -12.37 8.46 -4.56
CA GLY A 316 -11.85 8.52 -3.19
C GLY A 316 -10.92 9.71 -2.90
N ALA A 317 -10.62 10.55 -3.89
CA ALA A 317 -9.69 11.66 -3.75
C ALA A 317 -10.39 12.89 -3.14
N GLY A 318 -9.76 13.51 -2.14
CA GLY A 318 -10.23 14.78 -1.60
C GLY A 318 -10.05 15.93 -2.63
N PRO A 319 -10.78 17.06 -2.47
CA PRO A 319 -10.76 18.18 -3.41
C PRO A 319 -9.39 18.88 -3.56
N ALA A 320 -8.41 18.53 -2.73
CA ALA A 320 -7.05 19.06 -2.76
C ALA A 320 -6.03 18.11 -3.42
N ALA A 321 -6.43 16.91 -3.88
CA ALA A 321 -5.53 15.94 -4.50
C ALA A 321 -4.97 16.48 -5.82
N GLY A 322 -3.65 16.38 -6.01
CA GLY A 322 -2.99 16.81 -7.24
C GLY A 322 -3.23 15.83 -8.41
N THR A 323 -3.33 16.32 -9.64
CA THR A 323 -3.50 15.48 -10.84
C THR A 323 -2.38 14.45 -10.99
N GLU A 324 -1.14 14.83 -10.72
CA GLU A 324 0.02 13.93 -10.82
C GLU A 324 -0.02 12.82 -9.77
N GLU A 325 -0.47 13.12 -8.55
CA GLU A 325 -0.67 12.16 -7.47
C GLU A 325 -1.73 11.11 -7.84
N VAL A 326 -2.88 11.57 -8.35
CA VAL A 326 -3.96 10.70 -8.83
C VAL A 326 -3.46 9.78 -9.95
N ALA A 327 -2.76 10.34 -10.94
CA ALA A 327 -2.22 9.57 -12.06
C ALA A 327 -1.13 8.57 -11.62
N ALA A 328 -0.29 8.92 -10.66
CA ALA A 328 0.70 8.00 -10.08
C ALA A 328 0.02 6.84 -9.35
N ARG A 329 -1.01 7.11 -8.55
CA ARG A 329 -1.77 6.08 -7.83
C ARG A 329 -2.56 5.17 -8.78
N ALA A 330 -3.15 5.71 -9.84
CA ALA A 330 -3.84 4.91 -10.86
C ALA A 330 -2.87 3.96 -11.58
N ARG A 331 -1.74 4.47 -12.09
CA ARG A 331 -0.70 3.65 -12.73
C ARG A 331 -0.15 2.55 -11.82
N ARG A 332 -0.06 2.84 -10.53
CA ARG A 332 0.29 1.83 -9.52
C ARG A 332 -0.74 0.71 -9.46
N LEU A 333 -2.03 1.02 -9.36
CA LEU A 333 -3.09 0.01 -9.31
C LEU A 333 -3.12 -0.85 -10.58
N VAL A 334 -2.89 -0.25 -11.76
CA VAL A 334 -2.71 -0.98 -13.02
C VAL A 334 -1.58 -2.01 -12.91
N SER A 335 -0.43 -1.64 -12.34
CA SER A 335 0.71 -2.56 -12.18
C SER A 335 0.48 -3.69 -11.17
N LEU A 336 -0.48 -3.51 -10.27
CA LEU A 336 -0.84 -4.47 -9.22
C LEU A 336 -2.04 -5.32 -9.58
N GLU A 337 -2.57 -5.18 -10.79
CA GLU A 337 -3.76 -5.87 -11.21
C GLU A 337 -3.54 -7.39 -11.18
N THR A 338 -4.29 -8.06 -10.30
CA THR A 338 -4.17 -9.49 -10.02
C THR A 338 -5.20 -10.34 -10.75
N GLU A 339 -6.13 -9.70 -11.44
CA GLU A 339 -7.10 -10.35 -12.31
C GLU A 339 -6.66 -10.25 -13.77
N LEU A 340 -7.06 -11.23 -14.60
CA LEU A 340 -6.83 -11.17 -16.04
C LEU A 340 -7.74 -10.12 -16.68
N VAL A 341 -7.12 -9.19 -17.39
CA VAL A 341 -7.75 -8.12 -18.14
C VAL A 341 -7.38 -8.30 -19.60
N VAL A 342 -8.37 -8.26 -20.49
CA VAL A 342 -8.23 -8.74 -21.87
C VAL A 342 -8.62 -7.64 -22.85
N ASP A 343 -7.77 -7.38 -23.81
CA ASP A 343 -8.06 -6.48 -24.92
C ASP A 343 -9.11 -7.12 -25.86
N PRO A 344 -10.16 -6.40 -26.30
CA PRO A 344 -11.11 -6.88 -27.31
C PRO A 344 -10.46 -7.54 -28.55
N ARG A 345 -9.28 -7.05 -28.98
CA ARG A 345 -8.48 -7.60 -30.08
C ARG A 345 -8.03 -9.05 -29.85
N PHE A 346 -8.00 -9.52 -28.61
CA PHE A 346 -7.69 -10.90 -28.30
C PHE A 346 -8.69 -11.85 -28.97
N PHE A 347 -9.98 -11.56 -28.89
CA PHE A 347 -11.03 -12.42 -29.44
C PHE A 347 -11.08 -12.38 -30.96
N THR A 348 -10.82 -11.23 -31.59
CA THR A 348 -10.70 -11.15 -33.05
C THR A 348 -9.47 -11.91 -33.56
N THR A 349 -8.32 -11.74 -32.91
CA THR A 349 -7.10 -12.49 -33.23
C THR A 349 -7.28 -14.00 -33.00
N TYR A 350 -8.00 -14.40 -31.95
CA TYR A 350 -8.33 -15.79 -31.67
C TYR A 350 -9.24 -16.37 -32.75
N ALA A 351 -10.30 -15.64 -33.16
CA ALA A 351 -11.20 -16.07 -34.21
C ALA A 351 -10.48 -16.27 -35.55
N ASP A 352 -9.57 -15.37 -35.92
CA ASP A 352 -8.76 -15.51 -37.14
C ASP A 352 -7.86 -16.76 -37.14
N ALA A 353 -7.41 -17.18 -35.96
CA ALA A 353 -6.54 -18.34 -35.79
C ALA A 353 -7.31 -19.68 -35.61
N GLN A 354 -8.59 -19.61 -35.24
CA GLN A 354 -9.41 -20.78 -34.91
C GLN A 354 -10.31 -21.15 -36.10
N PRO A 355 -10.00 -22.21 -36.86
CA PRO A 355 -10.67 -22.51 -38.14
C PRO A 355 -12.16 -22.85 -38.03
N ARG A 356 -12.67 -23.21 -36.84
CA ARG A 356 -14.10 -23.47 -36.65
C ARG A 356 -14.92 -22.20 -36.45
N LEU A 357 -14.29 -21.06 -36.16
CA LEU A 357 -15.02 -19.81 -35.93
C LEU A 357 -15.33 -19.11 -37.25
N THR A 358 -16.60 -18.73 -37.42
CA THR A 358 -17.10 -18.03 -38.62
C THR A 358 -17.35 -16.55 -38.38
N SER A 359 -17.60 -16.17 -37.13
CA SER A 359 -17.74 -14.77 -36.72
C SER A 359 -17.42 -14.59 -35.24
N VAL A 360 -17.08 -13.34 -34.90
CA VAL A 360 -16.89 -12.88 -33.53
C VAL A 360 -17.50 -11.48 -33.42
N ALA A 361 -18.31 -11.27 -32.38
CA ALA A 361 -18.88 -9.98 -32.04
C ALA A 361 -18.42 -9.60 -30.63
N VAL A 362 -17.71 -8.48 -30.50
CA VAL A 362 -17.21 -7.97 -29.20
C VAL A 362 -17.95 -6.70 -28.84
N ARG A 363 -18.85 -6.76 -27.87
CA ARG A 363 -19.85 -5.72 -27.60
C ARG A 363 -19.68 -5.09 -26.22
N PRO A 364 -19.96 -3.79 -26.04
CA PRO A 364 -20.11 -3.21 -24.71
C PRO A 364 -21.16 -3.97 -23.88
N ARG A 365 -21.03 -3.94 -22.55
CA ARG A 365 -22.06 -4.49 -21.66
C ARG A 365 -23.41 -3.78 -21.89
N ARG A 366 -24.51 -4.53 -21.87
CA ARG A 366 -25.87 -3.97 -21.77
C ARG A 366 -26.13 -3.51 -20.33
N GLY A 367 -27.08 -2.57 -20.14
CA GLY A 367 -27.49 -2.06 -18.83
C GLY A 367 -27.40 -0.54 -18.70
N SER A 368 -28.18 -0.01 -17.76
CA SER A 368 -28.33 1.42 -17.45
C SER A 368 -27.62 1.83 -16.16
N ALA A 369 -27.27 0.89 -15.28
CA ALA A 369 -26.50 1.17 -14.08
C ALA A 369 -25.12 1.78 -14.40
N ALA A 370 -24.83 2.93 -13.80
CA ALA A 370 -23.56 3.65 -13.96
C ALA A 370 -22.49 3.11 -12.99
N ASN A 371 -22.09 1.85 -13.16
CA ASN A 371 -21.12 1.16 -12.30
C ASN A 371 -19.92 0.59 -13.08
N GLU A 372 -18.98 -0.02 -12.37
CA GLU A 372 -17.76 -0.55 -12.98
C GLU A 372 -18.02 -1.68 -13.99
N MET A 373 -19.07 -2.47 -13.78
CA MET A 373 -19.42 -3.62 -14.61
C MET A 373 -19.95 -3.15 -15.97
N THR A 374 -20.83 -2.16 -16.00
CA THR A 374 -21.41 -1.61 -17.24
C THR A 374 -20.43 -0.76 -18.04
N ARG A 375 -19.49 -0.08 -17.35
CA ARG A 375 -18.58 0.91 -17.97
C ARG A 375 -17.29 0.28 -18.52
N PHE A 376 -16.71 -0.69 -17.81
CA PHE A 376 -15.34 -1.17 -18.10
C PHE A 376 -15.27 -2.64 -18.49
N ARG A 377 -16.42 -3.32 -18.63
CA ARG A 377 -16.49 -4.71 -19.08
C ARG A 377 -17.23 -4.84 -20.41
N TYR A 378 -17.03 -5.97 -21.06
CA TYR A 378 -17.61 -6.27 -22.36
C TYR A 378 -17.96 -7.75 -22.49
N GLU A 379 -18.66 -8.09 -23.56
CA GLU A 379 -18.99 -9.47 -23.92
C GLU A 379 -18.46 -9.81 -25.31
N ALA A 380 -18.08 -11.08 -25.53
CA ALA A 380 -17.69 -11.61 -26.81
C ALA A 380 -18.55 -12.83 -27.17
N VAL A 381 -19.15 -12.81 -28.35
CA VAL A 381 -19.96 -13.91 -28.88
C VAL A 381 -19.28 -14.46 -30.11
N LEU A 382 -18.92 -15.74 -30.09
CA LEU A 382 -18.18 -16.41 -31.14
C LEU A 382 -19.06 -17.50 -31.76
N ALA A 383 -19.35 -17.39 -33.07
CA ALA A 383 -20.16 -18.37 -33.78
C ALA A 383 -19.28 -19.48 -34.36
N VAL A 384 -19.68 -20.74 -34.14
CA VAL A 384 -18.93 -21.92 -34.55
C VAL A 384 -19.59 -22.54 -35.78
N GLU A 385 -18.90 -22.50 -36.92
CA GLU A 385 -19.34 -23.09 -38.18
C GLU A 385 -20.77 -22.67 -38.57
N GLY A 386 -21.11 -21.40 -38.26
CA GLY A 386 -22.41 -20.79 -38.55
C GLY A 386 -22.45 -20.04 -39.88
N PRO A 387 -23.58 -19.39 -40.20
CA PRO A 387 -23.68 -18.49 -41.36
C PRO A 387 -22.61 -17.40 -41.30
N LEU A 388 -22.09 -17.02 -42.47
CA LEU A 388 -21.15 -15.90 -42.53
C LEU A 388 -21.89 -14.58 -42.24
N PRO A 389 -21.29 -13.69 -41.44
CA PRO A 389 -21.91 -12.40 -41.13
C PRO A 389 -21.94 -11.50 -42.37
N VAL A 390 -22.97 -10.65 -42.47
CA VAL A 390 -23.10 -9.70 -43.59
C VAL A 390 -22.14 -8.52 -43.42
N ALA A 391 -21.54 -8.02 -44.50
CA ALA A 391 -20.68 -6.85 -44.44
C ALA A 391 -21.49 -5.55 -44.39
N VAL A 392 -20.95 -4.52 -43.74
CA VAL A 392 -21.49 -3.17 -43.83
C VAL A 392 -21.24 -2.61 -45.24
N GLU A 393 -22.30 -2.30 -45.97
CA GLU A 393 -22.23 -1.81 -47.35
C GLU A 393 -21.88 -0.32 -47.42
N ARG A 394 -22.36 0.47 -46.46
CA ARG A 394 -22.18 1.92 -46.42
C ARG A 394 -21.78 2.40 -45.03
N TRP A 395 -20.68 3.13 -44.94
CA TRP A 395 -20.29 3.84 -43.73
C TRP A 395 -20.68 5.31 -43.83
N LEU A 396 -21.33 5.84 -42.79
CA LEU A 396 -21.58 7.26 -42.65
C LEU A 396 -20.25 7.99 -42.42
N ASP A 397 -19.87 8.85 -43.36
CA ASP A 397 -18.72 9.73 -43.21
C ASP A 397 -19.15 11.00 -42.47
N HIS A 398 -18.80 11.06 -41.20
CA HIS A 398 -19.04 12.22 -40.34
C HIS A 398 -17.82 13.16 -40.25
N ASN A 399 -16.72 12.91 -40.98
CA ASN A 399 -15.50 13.74 -40.96
C ASN A 399 -14.92 14.07 -39.56
N GLY A 400 -15.27 13.29 -38.53
CA GLY A 400 -14.91 13.57 -37.15
C GLY A 400 -15.86 14.51 -36.40
N ASP A 401 -16.90 15.03 -37.06
CA ASP A 401 -17.99 15.74 -36.41
C ASP A 401 -18.76 14.80 -35.47
N PRO A 402 -19.22 15.27 -34.30
CA PRO A 402 -19.98 14.41 -33.41
C PRO A 402 -21.33 14.03 -34.01
N VAL A 403 -21.75 12.79 -33.74
CA VAL A 403 -23.02 12.24 -34.25
C VAL A 403 -23.91 11.92 -33.05
N SER A 404 -25.07 12.58 -32.97
CA SER A 404 -26.04 12.32 -31.89
C SER A 404 -26.97 11.15 -32.23
N VAL A 405 -27.64 10.60 -31.21
CA VAL A 405 -28.70 9.59 -31.39
C VAL A 405 -29.84 10.10 -32.28
N ASP A 406 -30.16 11.40 -32.19
CA ASP A 406 -31.19 12.01 -33.03
C ASP A 406 -30.75 12.11 -34.49
N ASP A 407 -29.46 12.29 -34.77
CA ASP A 407 -28.93 12.28 -36.14
C ASP A 407 -28.97 10.87 -36.73
N LEU A 408 -28.64 9.85 -35.92
CA LEU A 408 -28.79 8.44 -36.32
C LEU A 408 -30.24 8.10 -36.64
N ARG A 409 -31.20 8.55 -35.81
CA ARG A 409 -32.63 8.32 -36.02
C ARG A 409 -33.14 8.96 -37.32
N LYS A 410 -32.77 10.22 -37.57
CA LYS A 410 -33.11 10.88 -38.84
C LYS A 410 -32.53 10.14 -40.05
N HIS A 411 -31.31 9.61 -39.93
CA HIS A 411 -30.71 8.84 -41.01
C HIS A 411 -31.46 7.53 -41.26
N LEU A 412 -31.93 6.84 -40.21
CA LEU A 412 -32.74 5.62 -40.33
C LEU A 412 -34.05 5.85 -41.09
N ASP A 413 -34.73 6.97 -40.83
CA ASP A 413 -35.99 7.31 -41.50
C ASP A 413 -35.83 7.50 -43.03
N ASP A 414 -34.65 7.96 -43.45
CA ASP A 414 -34.31 8.26 -44.86
C ASP A 414 -33.48 7.15 -45.54
N ALA A 415 -33.05 6.11 -44.80
CA ALA A 415 -32.10 5.12 -45.29
C ALA A 415 -32.73 4.07 -46.21
N ASP A 416 -32.02 3.74 -47.30
CA ASP A 416 -32.29 2.53 -48.10
C ASP A 416 -32.14 1.28 -47.21
N PRO A 417 -32.91 0.19 -47.44
CA PRO A 417 -32.83 -1.05 -46.66
C PRO A 417 -31.60 -1.88 -47.01
N VAL A 418 -30.41 -1.30 -46.86
CA VAL A 418 -29.08 -1.91 -46.99
C VAL A 418 -28.38 -1.90 -45.63
N VAL A 419 -27.36 -2.73 -45.44
CA VAL A 419 -26.57 -2.69 -44.21
C VAL A 419 -25.68 -1.45 -44.22
N TRP A 420 -25.83 -0.57 -43.24
CA TRP A 420 -25.00 0.64 -43.10
C TRP A 420 -24.53 0.82 -41.66
N GLY A 421 -23.54 1.68 -41.43
CA GLY A 421 -22.99 1.88 -40.10
C GLY A 421 -22.30 3.22 -39.88
N VAL A 422 -21.95 3.51 -38.64
CA VAL A 422 -21.20 4.69 -38.20
C VAL A 422 -20.02 4.23 -37.36
N ARG A 423 -18.86 4.86 -37.57
CA ARG A 423 -17.62 4.45 -36.89
C ARG A 423 -17.27 5.40 -35.75
N ARG A 424 -16.58 4.88 -34.74
CA ARG A 424 -15.90 5.64 -33.68
C ARG A 424 -16.82 6.65 -32.98
N LEU A 425 -18.01 6.22 -32.59
CA LEU A 425 -18.85 7.02 -31.70
C LEU A 425 -18.20 7.08 -30.32
N ALA A 426 -18.09 8.30 -29.77
CA ALA A 426 -17.58 8.52 -28.43
C ALA A 426 -18.54 7.91 -27.41
N ASN A 427 -17.99 7.16 -26.44
CA ASN A 427 -18.79 6.39 -25.50
C ASN A 427 -19.06 7.19 -24.21
N ALA A 428 -20.32 7.58 -24.01
CA ALA A 428 -20.73 8.41 -22.86
C ALA A 428 -20.39 7.76 -21.51
N ARG A 429 -20.32 6.42 -21.46
CA ARG A 429 -20.03 5.70 -20.22
C ARG A 429 -18.61 5.92 -19.72
N VAL A 430 -17.66 6.17 -20.61
CA VAL A 430 -16.23 6.25 -20.26
C VAL A 430 -15.57 7.57 -20.70
N ALA A 431 -16.30 8.45 -21.40
CA ALA A 431 -15.80 9.74 -21.88
C ALA A 431 -15.14 10.57 -20.77
N ALA A 432 -15.79 10.73 -19.62
CA ALA A 432 -15.25 11.44 -18.45
C ALA A 432 -13.88 10.89 -17.98
N CYS A 433 -13.70 9.57 -18.03
CA CYS A 433 -12.52 8.89 -17.50
C CYS A 433 -11.40 8.75 -18.53
N THR A 434 -11.70 8.96 -19.81
CA THR A 434 -10.76 8.82 -20.94
C THR A 434 -10.36 10.17 -21.53
N GLY A 435 -10.88 11.27 -20.98
CA GLY A 435 -10.62 12.63 -21.47
C GLY A 435 -11.43 13.01 -22.71
N GLY A 436 -12.49 12.25 -23.01
CA GLY A 436 -13.45 12.55 -24.09
C GLY A 436 -14.44 13.66 -23.70
N ASP A 437 -15.01 14.32 -24.70
CA ASP A 437 -16.05 15.34 -24.51
C ASP A 437 -17.40 14.66 -24.23
N GLU A 438 -17.84 14.71 -22.98
CA GLU A 438 -19.12 14.13 -22.53
C GLU A 438 -20.34 14.78 -23.21
N SER A 439 -20.23 16.04 -23.65
CA SER A 439 -21.37 16.78 -24.23
C SER A 439 -21.80 16.26 -25.59
N VAL A 440 -20.93 15.47 -26.23
CA VAL A 440 -21.16 14.90 -27.56
C VAL A 440 -21.02 13.38 -27.61
N ALA A 441 -20.77 12.75 -26.47
CA ALA A 441 -20.68 11.30 -26.35
C ALA A 441 -22.07 10.65 -26.29
N VAL A 442 -22.16 9.40 -26.74
CA VAL A 442 -23.42 8.66 -26.89
C VAL A 442 -23.41 7.41 -26.00
N ASP A 443 -24.52 7.13 -25.31
CA ASP A 443 -24.67 5.86 -24.58
C ASP A 443 -25.01 4.72 -25.55
N PRO A 444 -24.30 3.58 -25.51
CA PRO A 444 -24.66 2.38 -26.26
C PRO A 444 -26.13 1.93 -26.12
N GLU A 445 -26.77 2.09 -24.95
CA GLU A 445 -28.20 1.76 -24.75
C GLU A 445 -29.12 2.62 -25.60
N ASP A 446 -28.85 3.91 -25.73
CA ASP A 446 -29.66 4.79 -26.57
C ASP A 446 -29.55 4.44 -28.05
N VAL A 447 -28.39 3.91 -28.47
CA VAL A 447 -28.16 3.41 -29.83
C VAL A 447 -28.90 2.10 -30.06
N TRP A 448 -28.79 1.14 -29.15
CA TRP A 448 -29.55 -0.12 -29.25
C TRP A 448 -31.06 0.11 -29.22
N ALA A 449 -31.55 1.13 -28.52
CA ALA A 449 -32.95 1.53 -28.50
C ALA A 449 -33.48 2.05 -29.85
N LEU A 450 -32.60 2.29 -30.84
CA LEU A 450 -33.00 2.58 -32.23
C LEU A 450 -33.44 1.33 -33.01
N ALA A 451 -33.24 0.12 -32.46
CA ALA A 451 -33.74 -1.10 -33.08
C ALA A 451 -35.28 -1.15 -33.05
N ASP A 452 -35.89 -1.56 -34.16
CA ASP A 452 -37.34 -1.66 -34.32
C ASP A 452 -37.72 -2.88 -35.19
N ASP A 453 -38.93 -2.89 -35.74
CA ASP A 453 -39.42 -3.97 -36.61
C ASP A 453 -38.71 -4.01 -37.98
N ALA A 454 -38.11 -2.90 -38.43
CA ALA A 454 -37.41 -2.79 -39.70
C ALA A 454 -35.90 -3.02 -39.54
N TRP A 455 -35.31 -2.56 -38.44
CA TRP A 455 -33.87 -2.50 -38.22
C TRP A 455 -33.45 -3.26 -36.96
N ALA A 456 -32.41 -4.08 -37.08
CA ALA A 456 -31.59 -4.54 -35.98
C ALA A 456 -30.36 -3.64 -35.84
N VAL A 457 -29.87 -3.47 -34.61
CA VAL A 457 -28.73 -2.61 -34.29
C VAL A 457 -27.64 -3.46 -33.65
N GLU A 458 -26.45 -3.42 -34.25
CA GLU A 458 -25.24 -4.07 -33.76
C GLU A 458 -24.24 -3.01 -33.30
N VAL A 459 -23.69 -3.19 -32.11
CA VAL A 459 -22.70 -2.28 -31.51
C VAL A 459 -21.47 -3.09 -31.13
N SER A 460 -20.29 -2.61 -31.47
CA SER A 460 -19.02 -3.27 -31.12
C SER A 460 -17.95 -2.27 -30.75
N TRP A 461 -17.06 -2.64 -29.83
CA TRP A 461 -15.91 -1.79 -29.49
C TRP A 461 -15.02 -1.54 -30.71
N VAL A 462 -14.47 -0.33 -30.80
CA VAL A 462 -13.37 -0.05 -31.71
C VAL A 462 -12.11 -0.68 -31.12
N ALA A 463 -11.80 -1.87 -31.61
CA ALA A 463 -10.69 -2.66 -31.14
C ALA A 463 -9.35 -1.90 -31.29
N GLY A 464 -8.58 -1.81 -30.19
CA GLY A 464 -7.31 -1.09 -30.15
C GLY A 464 -7.39 0.41 -29.90
N HIS A 465 -8.58 0.98 -29.67
CA HIS A 465 -8.73 2.40 -29.32
C HIS A 465 -8.83 2.59 -27.79
N PRO A 466 -8.02 3.47 -27.17
CA PRO A 466 -7.92 3.58 -25.72
C PRO A 466 -9.09 4.32 -25.04
N ASP A 467 -9.92 5.03 -25.81
CA ASP A 467 -11.02 5.87 -25.29
C ASP A 467 -12.35 5.11 -25.13
N GLY A 468 -12.40 3.84 -25.53
CA GLY A 468 -13.61 3.06 -25.49
C GLY A 468 -14.69 3.46 -26.51
N ALA A 469 -14.31 4.08 -27.63
CA ALA A 469 -15.22 4.30 -28.73
C ALA A 469 -15.83 2.98 -29.25
N PHE A 470 -17.00 3.07 -29.87
CA PHE A 470 -17.68 1.93 -30.48
C PHE A 470 -18.14 2.22 -31.92
N ASP A 471 -18.18 1.18 -32.75
CA ASP A 471 -18.77 1.17 -34.08
C ASP A 471 -20.21 0.65 -33.99
N VAL A 472 -21.08 1.16 -34.86
CA VAL A 472 -22.50 0.79 -34.94
C VAL A 472 -22.82 0.34 -36.36
N ALA A 473 -23.59 -0.74 -36.49
CA ALA A 473 -24.21 -1.15 -37.75
C ALA A 473 -25.72 -1.33 -37.61
N PHE A 474 -26.45 -0.86 -38.61
CA PHE A 474 -27.88 -1.00 -38.77
C PHE A 474 -28.15 -2.04 -39.86
N VAL A 475 -28.92 -3.06 -39.51
CA VAL A 475 -29.19 -4.24 -40.34
C VAL A 475 -30.68 -4.34 -40.61
N PRO A 476 -31.12 -4.30 -41.86
CA PRO A 476 -32.52 -4.54 -42.18
C PRO A 476 -32.92 -5.95 -41.73
N ARG A 477 -33.94 -6.07 -40.86
CA ARG A 477 -34.44 -7.36 -40.36
C ARG A 477 -34.93 -8.26 -41.49
N ALA A 478 -35.39 -7.67 -42.60
CA ALA A 478 -35.79 -8.37 -43.81
C ALA A 478 -34.65 -9.21 -44.43
N LEU A 479 -33.39 -8.90 -44.16
CA LEU A 479 -32.25 -9.70 -44.62
C LEU A 479 -32.10 -11.02 -43.85
N GLY A 480 -32.66 -11.12 -42.64
CA GLY A 480 -32.52 -12.31 -41.80
C GLY A 480 -31.07 -12.67 -41.49
N ALA A 481 -30.18 -11.69 -41.42
CA ALA A 481 -28.77 -11.90 -41.17
C ALA A 481 -28.51 -12.27 -39.70
N ASP A 482 -27.75 -13.35 -39.48
CA ASP A 482 -27.32 -13.82 -38.16
C ASP A 482 -26.02 -13.13 -37.69
N GLY A 483 -25.90 -11.83 -37.94
CA GLY A 483 -24.77 -10.99 -37.49
C GLY A 483 -24.13 -10.14 -38.59
N VAL A 484 -23.32 -9.17 -38.18
CA VAL A 484 -22.61 -8.22 -39.05
C VAL A 484 -21.12 -8.34 -38.89
N ARG A 485 -20.39 -8.28 -40.00
CA ARG A 485 -18.94 -8.12 -40.00
C ARG A 485 -18.62 -6.64 -39.87
N LEU A 486 -18.27 -6.23 -38.66
CA LEU A 486 -17.70 -4.92 -38.39
C LEU A 486 -16.21 -4.93 -38.78
N PRO A 487 -15.61 -3.75 -39.06
CA PRO A 487 -14.25 -3.66 -39.56
C PRO A 487 -13.26 -4.24 -38.55
N ASP A 488 -12.27 -4.97 -39.06
CA ASP A 488 -11.21 -5.52 -38.23
C ASP A 488 -10.43 -4.37 -37.55
N ALA A 489 -9.90 -4.65 -36.36
CA ALA A 489 -9.03 -3.73 -35.64
C ALA A 489 -7.84 -3.31 -36.53
N GLU A 490 -7.45 -2.04 -36.50
CA GLU A 490 -6.15 -1.65 -37.06
C GLU A 490 -5.06 -2.43 -36.31
N PRO A 491 -4.19 -3.20 -37.00
CA PRO A 491 -3.20 -4.03 -36.34
C PRO A 491 -2.15 -3.15 -35.66
N GLY A 492 -2.35 -2.86 -34.38
CA GLY A 492 -1.33 -2.32 -33.50
C GLY A 492 -0.21 -3.35 -33.34
N ARG A 493 0.83 -3.26 -34.18
CA ARG A 493 1.99 -4.17 -34.14
C ARG A 493 2.63 -4.14 -32.74
N GLY A 494 2.60 -5.27 -32.04
CA GLY A 494 3.45 -5.56 -30.88
C GLY A 494 2.90 -5.18 -29.49
N ALA A 495 1.66 -4.72 -29.36
CA ALA A 495 1.04 -4.50 -28.05
C ALA A 495 0.54 -5.82 -27.42
N ALA A 496 0.71 -5.98 -26.11
CA ALA A 496 0.15 -7.12 -25.38
C ALA A 496 -1.39 -7.11 -25.47
N LEU A 497 -1.99 -8.30 -25.57
CA LEU A 497 -3.44 -8.49 -25.65
C LEU A 497 -4.08 -8.78 -24.29
N THR A 498 -3.26 -9.03 -23.26
CA THR A 498 -3.67 -9.22 -21.86
C THR A 498 -2.63 -8.58 -20.94
N ASN A 499 -2.98 -8.36 -19.67
CA ASN A 499 -1.98 -8.25 -18.61
C ASN A 499 -1.41 -9.65 -18.25
N GLU A 500 -0.50 -9.70 -17.28
CA GLU A 500 0.15 -10.94 -16.80
C GLU A 500 -0.07 -11.12 -15.28
N PRO A 501 -1.27 -11.51 -14.82
CA PRO A 501 -1.61 -11.63 -13.40
C PRO A 501 -0.68 -12.56 -12.61
N ALA A 502 -0.34 -13.71 -13.20
CA ALA A 502 0.57 -14.66 -12.57
C ALA A 502 1.97 -14.06 -12.39
N ALA A 503 2.47 -13.28 -13.35
CA ALA A 503 3.74 -12.59 -13.23
C ALA A 503 3.70 -11.50 -12.14
N THR A 504 2.63 -10.69 -12.10
CA THR A 504 2.43 -9.66 -11.05
C THR A 504 2.43 -10.28 -9.65
N ARG A 505 1.71 -11.39 -9.45
CA ARG A 505 1.70 -12.09 -8.15
C ARG A 505 3.05 -12.73 -7.82
N ARG A 506 3.72 -13.34 -8.79
CA ARG A 506 5.06 -13.89 -8.63
C ARG A 506 6.06 -12.82 -8.20
N HIS A 507 6.04 -11.66 -8.85
CA HIS A 507 6.88 -10.54 -8.49
C HIS A 507 6.64 -10.10 -7.05
N ARG A 508 5.37 -10.05 -6.60
CA ARG A 508 5.04 -9.71 -5.21
C ARG A 508 5.56 -10.74 -4.21
N ARG A 509 5.23 -12.03 -4.39
CA ARG A 509 5.73 -13.11 -3.52
C ARG A 509 7.26 -13.12 -3.48
N LEU A 510 7.90 -12.90 -4.62
CA LEU A 510 9.35 -12.88 -4.69
C LEU A 510 9.96 -11.66 -3.98
N VAL A 511 9.29 -10.51 -4.00
CA VAL A 511 9.70 -9.35 -3.21
C VAL A 511 9.59 -9.65 -1.71
N ASP A 512 8.55 -10.34 -1.28
CA ASP A 512 8.36 -10.75 0.12
C ASP A 512 9.41 -11.79 0.55
N ASP A 513 9.66 -12.80 -0.30
CA ASP A 513 10.70 -13.81 -0.09
C ASP A 513 12.10 -13.17 -0.04
N LEU A 514 12.37 -12.22 -0.94
CA LEU A 514 13.63 -11.48 -0.97
C LEU A 514 13.80 -10.62 0.28
N ARG A 515 12.73 -9.97 0.76
CA ARG A 515 12.74 -9.23 2.03
C ARG A 515 13.07 -10.16 3.19
N SER A 516 12.37 -11.28 3.31
CA SER A 516 12.64 -12.28 4.35
C SER A 516 14.08 -12.79 4.28
N HIS A 517 14.59 -13.08 3.08
CA HIS A 517 15.98 -13.48 2.86
C HIS A 517 16.98 -12.42 3.35
N LEU A 518 16.71 -11.13 3.10
CA LEU A 518 17.54 -10.03 3.60
C LEU A 518 17.48 -9.90 5.12
N GLU A 519 16.31 -10.05 5.74
CA GLU A 519 16.15 -10.00 7.21
C GLU A 519 16.93 -11.11 7.93
N HIS A 520 17.10 -12.28 7.30
CA HIS A 520 17.92 -13.36 7.85
C HIS A 520 19.42 -13.11 7.74
N GLN A 521 19.88 -12.28 6.78
CA GLN A 521 21.30 -12.04 6.51
C GLN A 521 21.82 -10.70 7.02
N LEU A 522 20.94 -9.70 7.12
CA LEU A 522 21.30 -8.31 7.39
C LEU A 522 20.62 -7.80 8.66
N PRO A 523 21.27 -6.92 9.43
CA PRO A 523 20.60 -6.19 10.51
C PRO A 523 19.42 -5.36 9.99
N ALA A 524 18.40 -5.16 10.83
CA ALA A 524 17.15 -4.46 10.46
C ALA A 524 17.35 -3.07 9.83
N HIS A 525 18.40 -2.33 10.19
CA HIS A 525 18.69 -1.00 9.61
C HIS A 525 19.29 -1.05 8.19
N MET A 526 19.76 -2.22 7.75
CA MET A 526 20.27 -2.46 6.39
C MET A 526 19.22 -3.07 5.47
N VAL A 527 18.12 -3.58 6.01
CA VAL A 527 17.01 -4.09 5.19
C VAL A 527 16.34 -2.90 4.51
N PRO A 528 16.28 -2.87 3.16
CA PRO A 528 15.64 -1.78 2.43
C PRO A 528 14.17 -1.63 2.83
N SER A 529 13.73 -0.39 3.03
CA SER A 529 12.31 -0.11 3.28
C SER A 529 11.47 -0.42 2.04
N ARG A 530 12.06 -0.33 0.84
CA ARG A 530 11.39 -0.60 -0.44
C ARG A 530 12.23 -1.52 -1.34
N ILE A 531 11.56 -2.42 -2.04
CA ILE A 531 12.16 -3.30 -3.05
C ILE A 531 11.32 -3.17 -4.33
N VAL A 532 11.96 -2.87 -5.45
CA VAL A 532 11.35 -2.63 -6.76
C VAL A 532 11.88 -3.65 -7.77
N ALA A 533 11.00 -4.44 -8.37
CA ALA A 533 11.39 -5.34 -9.46
C ALA A 533 11.45 -4.57 -10.78
N LEU A 534 12.52 -4.77 -11.56
CA LEU A 534 12.75 -4.17 -12.87
C LEU A 534 13.04 -5.24 -13.91
N ASP A 535 12.66 -4.97 -15.16
CA ASP A 535 13.07 -5.79 -16.30
C ASP A 535 14.58 -5.77 -16.57
N ALA A 536 15.20 -4.61 -16.32
CA ALA A 536 16.64 -4.40 -16.47
C ALA A 536 17.08 -3.18 -15.65
N LEU A 537 18.32 -3.19 -15.15
CA LEU A 537 18.93 -2.00 -14.56
C LEU A 537 19.26 -0.98 -15.67
N PRO A 538 18.90 0.30 -15.52
CA PRO A 538 19.32 1.32 -16.45
C PRO A 538 20.84 1.45 -16.37
N VAL A 539 21.48 1.63 -17.52
CA VAL A 539 22.93 1.80 -17.62
C VAL A 539 23.27 3.09 -18.35
N THR A 540 24.31 3.76 -17.88
CA THR A 540 24.93 4.91 -18.56
C THR A 540 25.55 4.49 -19.89
N ALA A 541 25.90 5.44 -20.76
CA ALA A 541 26.58 5.18 -22.04
C ALA A 541 27.90 4.37 -21.90
N ASN A 542 28.50 4.35 -20.71
CA ASN A 542 29.71 3.59 -20.39
C ASN A 542 29.43 2.20 -19.80
N GLY A 543 28.17 1.76 -19.76
CA GLY A 543 27.77 0.44 -19.27
C GLY A 543 27.72 0.28 -17.74
N LYS A 544 27.84 1.37 -16.97
CA LYS A 544 27.66 1.36 -15.51
C LYS A 544 26.20 1.61 -15.14
N VAL A 545 25.71 1.00 -14.06
CA VAL A 545 24.37 1.23 -13.51
C VAL A 545 24.14 2.74 -13.30
N ASP A 546 23.04 3.24 -13.87
CA ASP A 546 22.63 4.63 -13.75
C ASP A 546 21.75 4.82 -12.51
N ARG A 547 22.41 5.09 -11.38
CA ARG A 547 21.73 5.31 -10.09
C ARG A 547 20.90 6.60 -10.06
N ALA A 548 21.22 7.58 -10.91
CA ALA A 548 20.42 8.80 -11.02
C ALA A 548 19.10 8.50 -11.74
N ALA A 549 19.14 7.69 -12.81
CA ALA A 549 17.93 7.19 -13.45
C ALA A 549 17.09 6.34 -12.50
N LEU A 550 17.71 5.45 -11.70
CA LEU A 550 17.01 4.69 -10.66
C LEU A 550 16.35 5.59 -9.60
N ALA A 551 17.09 6.59 -9.09
CA ALA A 551 16.55 7.53 -8.10
C ALA A 551 15.37 8.37 -8.64
N ALA A 552 15.34 8.59 -9.96
CA ALA A 552 14.28 9.29 -10.67
C ALA A 552 13.12 8.37 -11.13
N VAL A 553 13.26 7.04 -11.06
CA VAL A 553 12.11 6.12 -11.15
C VAL A 553 11.21 6.49 -9.99
N ASP A 554 10.05 7.06 -10.30
CA ASP A 554 9.14 7.65 -9.33
C ASP A 554 8.82 6.69 -8.16
N VAL A 555 9.57 6.85 -7.06
CA VAL A 555 9.47 6.02 -5.85
C VAL A 555 8.32 6.52 -4.95
N GLN A 556 7.55 7.54 -5.35
CA GLN A 556 6.43 8.03 -4.54
C GLN A 556 5.20 7.12 -4.62
N GLY A 557 5.16 6.18 -5.57
CA GLY A 557 4.03 5.27 -5.80
C GLY A 557 4.26 3.80 -5.46
N ALA A 558 5.32 3.39 -4.76
CA ALA A 558 5.64 1.96 -4.55
C ALA A 558 5.48 1.48 -3.08
N THR A 559 4.43 1.91 -2.37
CA THR A 559 4.04 1.35 -1.06
C THR A 559 3.18 0.10 -1.25
N THR A 560 3.74 -1.10 -1.09
CA THR A 560 3.09 -2.43 -1.16
C THR A 560 1.83 -2.63 -0.29
N ALA A 561 0.72 -1.95 -0.58
CA ALA A 561 -0.68 -2.32 -0.30
C ALA A 561 -1.56 -1.17 -0.82
N GLY A 562 -2.81 -1.41 -1.22
CA GLY A 562 -3.71 -0.34 -1.67
C GLY A 562 -3.91 0.68 -0.56
N PHE A 563 -3.45 1.92 -0.76
CA PHE A 563 -3.81 3.02 0.14
C PHE A 563 -5.33 3.16 0.10
N VAL A 564 -5.97 2.90 1.22
CA VAL A 564 -7.41 3.10 1.45
C VAL A 564 -7.51 4.12 2.56
N ALA A 565 -8.21 5.23 2.32
CA ALA A 565 -8.35 6.29 3.31
C ALA A 565 -9.14 5.79 4.53
N PRO A 566 -8.94 6.39 5.72
CA PRO A 566 -9.77 6.11 6.90
C PRO A 566 -11.26 6.23 6.63
N ARG A 567 -12.03 5.21 7.04
CA ARG A 567 -13.47 5.08 6.76
C ARG A 567 -14.33 5.58 7.92
N ASP A 568 -13.78 5.62 9.13
CA ASP A 568 -14.44 6.12 10.32
C ASP A 568 -13.50 6.96 11.22
N ASP A 569 -14.08 7.58 12.26
CA ASP A 569 -13.35 8.46 13.19
C ASP A 569 -12.24 7.75 13.97
N VAL A 570 -12.34 6.43 14.18
CA VAL A 570 -11.33 5.64 14.90
C VAL A 570 -10.15 5.38 13.98
N GLU A 571 -10.41 4.94 12.76
CA GLU A 571 -9.40 4.78 11.72
C GLU A 571 -8.70 6.12 11.43
N ALA A 572 -9.44 7.23 11.40
CA ALA A 572 -8.87 8.55 11.14
C ALA A 572 -7.94 9.00 12.27
N ALA A 573 -8.34 8.78 13.53
CA ALA A 573 -7.51 9.04 14.69
C ALA A 573 -6.22 8.20 14.68
N LEU A 574 -6.32 6.89 14.41
CA LEU A 574 -5.16 6.00 14.34
C LEU A 574 -4.23 6.33 13.17
N ALA A 575 -4.79 6.65 11.99
CA ALA A 575 -4.03 7.07 10.82
C ALA A 575 -3.26 8.36 11.07
N THR A 576 -3.88 9.33 11.75
CA THR A 576 -3.21 10.59 12.14
C THR A 576 -2.07 10.31 13.10
N VAL A 577 -2.31 9.49 14.14
CA VAL A 577 -1.28 9.11 15.11
C VAL A 577 -0.09 8.39 14.43
N TRP A 578 -0.36 7.52 13.45
CA TRP A 578 0.70 6.82 12.71
C TRP A 578 1.45 7.76 11.76
N ALA A 579 0.73 8.59 11.01
CA ALA A 579 1.31 9.57 10.10
C ALA A 579 2.26 10.52 10.85
N ASP A 580 1.83 11.07 11.98
CA ASP A 580 2.64 11.98 12.81
C ASP A 580 3.88 11.29 13.40
N LEU A 581 3.75 10.03 13.83
CA LEU A 581 4.84 9.28 14.45
C LEU A 581 5.88 8.76 13.45
N LEU A 582 5.41 8.36 12.27
CA LEU A 582 6.23 7.80 11.20
C LEU A 582 6.75 8.87 10.25
N ASP A 583 6.33 10.13 10.44
CA ASP A 583 6.63 11.28 9.56
C ASP A 583 6.22 10.99 8.11
N LEU A 584 4.96 10.58 7.95
CA LEU A 584 4.36 10.25 6.66
C LEU A 584 3.24 11.24 6.34
N PRO A 585 3.09 11.68 5.07
CA PRO A 585 2.05 12.62 4.68
C PRO A 585 0.63 12.03 4.83
N ALA A 586 0.50 10.71 4.68
CA ALA A 586 -0.73 9.97 4.94
C ALA A 586 -0.42 8.48 5.15
N VAL A 587 -1.30 7.80 5.89
CA VAL A 587 -1.24 6.35 6.13
C VAL A 587 -2.60 5.74 5.77
N GLY A 588 -2.60 4.71 4.92
CA GLY A 588 -3.77 3.97 4.50
C GLY A 588 -4.18 2.93 5.54
N VAL A 589 -5.47 2.58 5.58
CA VAL A 589 -6.01 1.70 6.63
C VAL A 589 -5.45 0.27 6.58
N HIS A 590 -4.92 -0.14 5.44
CA HIS A 590 -4.29 -1.44 5.21
C HIS A 590 -2.75 -1.37 5.19
N ASP A 591 -2.16 -0.20 5.42
CA ASP A 591 -0.72 -0.10 5.51
C ASP A 591 -0.24 -0.78 6.80
N ASN A 592 0.83 -1.56 6.68
CA ASN A 592 1.41 -2.28 7.81
C ASN A 592 2.34 -1.35 8.62
N PHE A 593 2.13 -1.25 9.93
CA PHE A 593 2.89 -0.40 10.85
C PHE A 593 4.40 -0.60 10.75
N PHE A 594 4.84 -1.85 10.71
CA PHE A 594 6.27 -2.21 10.74
C PHE A 594 6.91 -2.05 9.37
N GLU A 595 6.16 -2.27 8.29
CA GLU A 595 6.63 -1.98 6.91
C GLU A 595 6.82 -0.48 6.67
N LEU A 596 5.99 0.35 7.29
CA LEU A 596 6.11 1.81 7.27
C LEU A 596 7.25 2.34 8.17
N GLY A 597 8.00 1.45 8.82
CA GLY A 597 9.16 1.80 9.64
C GLY A 597 8.86 1.94 11.14
N GLY A 598 7.68 1.50 11.59
CA GLY A 598 7.34 1.36 13.00
C GLY A 598 8.22 0.34 13.74
N ASP A 599 8.46 0.59 15.02
CA ASP A 599 9.23 -0.29 15.91
C ASP A 599 8.58 -0.39 17.29
N SER A 600 9.17 -1.16 18.20
CA SER A 600 8.65 -1.37 19.55
C SER A 600 8.55 -0.10 20.40
N ILE A 601 9.35 0.94 20.11
CA ILE A 601 9.30 2.23 20.82
C ILE A 601 8.13 3.06 20.26
N LEU A 602 8.01 3.13 18.94
CA LEU A 602 6.89 3.79 18.28
C LEU A 602 5.57 3.11 18.64
N SER A 603 5.53 1.79 18.82
CA SER A 603 4.32 1.08 19.27
C SER A 603 3.83 1.55 20.64
N ILE A 604 4.74 1.82 21.58
CA ILE A 604 4.39 2.36 22.90
C ILE A 604 3.84 3.78 22.76
N GLN A 605 4.44 4.59 21.88
CA GLN A 605 3.98 5.96 21.61
C GLN A 605 2.62 6.00 20.91
N VAL A 606 2.33 5.06 19.99
CA VAL A 606 1.00 4.91 19.37
C VAL A 606 -0.04 4.65 20.44
N VAL A 607 0.20 3.72 21.38
CA VAL A 607 -0.74 3.41 22.46
C VAL A 607 -1.01 4.64 23.33
N ALA A 608 0.03 5.39 23.69
CA ALA A 608 -0.10 6.60 24.48
C ALA A 608 -0.93 7.69 23.76
N ARG A 609 -0.71 7.87 22.46
CA ARG A 609 -1.45 8.86 21.64
C ARG A 609 -2.88 8.43 21.32
N ALA A 610 -3.11 7.16 21.02
CA ALA A 610 -4.44 6.61 20.81
C ALA A 610 -5.35 6.77 22.04
N ARG A 611 -4.79 6.61 23.26
CA ARG A 611 -5.50 6.92 24.51
C ARG A 611 -5.91 8.39 24.64
N ARG A 612 -5.10 9.34 24.15
CA ARG A 612 -5.49 10.77 24.09
C ARG A 612 -6.70 11.00 23.18
N ALA A 613 -6.82 10.20 22.12
CA ALA A 613 -7.97 10.20 21.22
C ALA A 613 -9.18 9.41 21.76
N GLY A 614 -9.13 8.94 23.02
CA GLY A 614 -10.22 8.19 23.66
C GLY A 614 -10.29 6.70 23.29
N LEU A 615 -9.22 6.16 22.69
CA LEU A 615 -9.11 4.76 22.26
C LEU A 615 -8.27 3.95 23.26
N GLU A 616 -8.82 2.85 23.77
CA GLU A 616 -8.04 1.91 24.58
C GLU A 616 -7.35 0.86 23.70
N LEU A 617 -6.02 0.83 23.78
CA LEU A 617 -5.14 -0.14 23.13
C LEU A 617 -4.06 -0.63 24.11
N ALA A 618 -3.59 -1.86 23.93
CA ALA A 618 -2.39 -2.40 24.56
C ALA A 618 -1.24 -2.50 23.55
N SER A 619 0.02 -2.45 24.03
CA SER A 619 1.20 -2.57 23.16
C SER A 619 1.22 -3.88 22.37
N ARG A 620 0.70 -4.97 22.94
CA ARG A 620 0.56 -6.25 22.27
C ARG A 620 -0.37 -6.20 21.05
N ASP A 621 -1.32 -5.27 21.03
CA ASP A 621 -2.35 -5.21 19.99
C ASP A 621 -1.74 -4.75 18.67
N LEU A 622 -0.74 -3.87 18.68
CA LEU A 622 -0.04 -3.44 17.46
C LEU A 622 0.79 -4.55 16.80
N PHE A 623 1.27 -5.53 17.57
CA PHE A 623 1.98 -6.69 17.01
C PHE A 623 1.01 -7.73 16.43
N ARG A 624 -0.22 -7.76 16.94
CA ARG A 624 -1.26 -8.70 16.54
C ARG A 624 -2.12 -8.16 15.39
N TYR A 625 -2.38 -6.86 15.39
CA TYR A 625 -3.23 -6.14 14.45
C TYR A 625 -2.35 -5.04 13.84
N GLN A 626 -1.70 -5.39 12.73
CA GLN A 626 -0.55 -4.63 12.21
C GLN A 626 -0.97 -3.55 11.22
N THR A 627 -2.26 -3.46 10.90
CA THR A 627 -2.87 -2.43 10.06
C THR A 627 -3.87 -1.60 10.87
N ILE A 628 -4.15 -0.38 10.42
CA ILE A 628 -5.13 0.51 11.08
C ILE A 628 -6.53 -0.11 11.07
N ALA A 629 -6.93 -0.79 9.99
CA ALA A 629 -8.23 -1.45 9.89
C ALA A 629 -8.43 -2.53 10.95
N GLU A 630 -7.41 -3.38 11.15
CA GLU A 630 -7.44 -4.44 12.18
C GLU A 630 -7.37 -3.83 13.58
N LEU A 631 -6.55 -2.81 13.77
CA LEU A 631 -6.35 -2.15 15.05
C LEU A 631 -7.60 -1.36 15.48
N ALA A 632 -8.28 -0.70 14.54
CA ALA A 632 -9.54 -0.01 14.76
C ALA A 632 -10.67 -0.97 15.15
N ALA A 633 -10.73 -2.15 14.52
CA ALA A 633 -11.70 -3.20 14.87
C ALA A 633 -11.46 -3.76 16.28
N ALA A 634 -10.22 -3.74 16.77
CA ALA A 634 -9.85 -4.19 18.11
C ALA A 634 -9.95 -3.07 19.18
N ALA A 635 -9.98 -1.80 18.78
CA ALA A 635 -9.98 -0.65 19.69
C ALA A 635 -11.34 -0.48 20.39
N SER A 636 -11.33 -0.27 21.71
CA SER A 636 -12.52 0.10 22.47
C SER A 636 -12.61 1.62 22.65
N ARG A 637 -13.76 2.22 22.33
CA ARG A 637 -14.00 3.66 22.58
C ARG A 637 -14.37 3.89 24.04
N THR A 638 -13.72 4.87 24.66
CA THR A 638 -14.04 5.29 26.03
C THR A 638 -15.31 6.14 25.98
N THR A 639 -16.42 5.66 26.55
CA THR A 639 -17.68 6.43 26.59
C THR A 639 -17.55 7.62 27.55
N ALA A 640 -17.44 8.83 27.01
CA ALA A 640 -17.53 10.06 27.79
C ALA A 640 -18.99 10.44 28.01
N GLY A 641 -19.51 10.20 29.21
CA GLY A 641 -20.85 10.62 29.62
C GLY A 641 -21.14 10.41 31.12
N ALA A 642 -20.81 11.42 31.92
CA ALA A 642 -21.36 11.72 33.25
C ALA A 642 -21.63 10.54 34.23
N GLY A 643 -20.64 10.31 35.10
CA GLY A 643 -20.86 9.81 36.47
C GLY A 643 -20.50 8.35 36.71
N GLY A 644 -19.29 8.12 37.24
CA GLY A 644 -18.98 6.92 38.03
C GLY A 644 -17.68 6.22 37.65
N GLY A 645 -16.55 6.76 38.14
CA GLY A 645 -15.26 6.05 38.14
C GLY A 645 -14.27 6.57 37.10
N GLY A 646 -13.75 7.81 37.14
CA GLY A 646 -13.39 8.42 38.40
C GLY A 646 -12.70 7.39 39.31
N GLY A 647 -11.88 6.51 38.74
CA GLY A 647 -10.64 6.21 39.43
C GLY A 647 -10.00 7.58 39.64
N ALA A 648 -10.37 8.26 40.73
CA ALA A 648 -9.31 8.71 41.58
C ALA A 648 -8.36 7.52 41.56
N ALA A 649 -7.19 7.69 40.93
CA ALA A 649 -6.03 7.08 41.54
C ALA A 649 -6.24 7.43 43.01
N LEU A 650 -6.74 6.46 43.79
CA LEU A 650 -6.50 6.46 45.21
C LEU A 650 -5.00 6.61 45.18
N ALA A 651 -4.51 7.85 45.39
CA ALA A 651 -3.11 8.07 45.64
C ALA A 651 -2.83 7.00 46.67
N PRO A 652 -2.03 5.97 46.38
CA PRO A 652 -1.89 4.88 47.31
C PRO A 652 -1.38 5.52 48.58
N GLU A 653 -2.26 5.69 49.58
CA GLU A 653 -1.85 6.17 50.88
C GLU A 653 -1.22 4.96 51.52
N GLY A 654 0.04 4.74 51.16
CA GLY A 654 0.82 3.57 51.53
C GLY A 654 2.05 3.38 50.64
N PRO A 655 3.08 2.68 51.14
CA PRO A 655 4.26 2.35 50.36
C PRO A 655 3.88 1.51 49.12
N VAL A 656 4.31 1.96 47.93
CA VAL A 656 4.15 1.20 46.67
C VAL A 656 5.37 0.30 46.51
N PRO A 657 5.21 -1.01 46.23
CA PRO A 657 6.35 -1.91 46.08
C PRO A 657 7.23 -1.49 44.90
N LEU A 658 8.53 -1.75 44.99
CA LEU A 658 9.46 -1.54 43.88
C LEU A 658 9.11 -2.39 42.67
N THR A 659 9.31 -1.84 41.48
CA THR A 659 9.33 -2.63 40.24
C THR A 659 10.54 -3.56 40.20
N PRO A 660 10.54 -4.62 39.36
CA PRO A 660 11.66 -5.57 39.32
C PRO A 660 13.02 -4.92 39.05
N ILE A 661 13.10 -3.90 38.19
CA ILE A 661 14.37 -3.21 37.91
C ILE A 661 14.81 -2.33 39.08
N GLN A 662 13.87 -1.68 39.78
CA GLN A 662 14.17 -0.88 40.95
C GLN A 662 14.66 -1.77 42.08
N ARG A 663 14.04 -2.95 42.28
CA ARG A 663 14.50 -3.96 43.24
C ARG A 663 15.92 -4.42 42.93
N TRP A 664 16.18 -4.81 41.67
CA TRP A 664 17.53 -5.15 41.22
C TRP A 664 18.54 -4.04 41.50
N PHE A 665 18.17 -2.78 41.26
CA PHE A 665 19.04 -1.63 41.49
C PHE A 665 19.42 -1.44 42.97
N PHE A 666 18.48 -1.66 43.89
CA PHE A 666 18.72 -1.58 45.33
C PHE A 666 19.38 -2.84 45.90
N ASP A 667 19.28 -3.99 45.23
CA ASP A 667 20.01 -5.22 45.55
C ASP A 667 21.51 -5.14 45.20
N LEU A 668 21.92 -4.18 44.36
CA LEU A 668 23.34 -3.93 44.09
C LEU A 668 24.02 -3.37 45.36
N ASP A 669 25.11 -3.99 45.78
CA ASP A 669 25.96 -3.47 46.85
C ASP A 669 26.78 -2.26 46.36
N GLN A 670 26.17 -1.07 46.44
CA GLN A 670 26.75 0.20 45.99
C GLN A 670 26.56 1.32 47.04
N PRO A 671 27.55 2.22 47.22
CA PRO A 671 27.44 3.32 48.16
C PRO A 671 26.41 4.36 47.71
N ALA A 672 25.82 5.10 48.66
CA ALA A 672 24.76 6.10 48.38
C ALA A 672 25.14 7.13 47.32
N ALA A 673 26.40 7.59 47.30
CA ALA A 673 26.89 8.52 46.28
C ALA A 673 26.87 7.93 44.86
N ALA A 674 27.12 6.62 44.71
CA ALA A 674 27.01 5.94 43.43
C ALA A 674 25.55 5.71 43.04
N ARG A 675 24.68 5.39 44.03
CA ARG A 675 23.23 5.26 43.79
C ARG A 675 22.63 6.54 43.21
N ASN A 676 22.96 7.70 43.77
CA ASN A 676 22.40 8.98 43.36
C ASN A 676 22.90 9.52 42.01
N HIS A 677 23.92 8.90 41.41
CA HIS A 677 24.56 9.42 40.19
C HIS A 677 24.15 8.67 38.91
N TRP A 678 23.11 7.83 38.95
CA TRP A 678 22.55 7.21 37.74
C TRP A 678 21.63 8.20 37.02
N ASN A 679 22.22 9.28 36.52
CA ASN A 679 21.50 10.44 36.02
C ASN A 679 21.49 10.51 34.49
N GLN A 680 20.40 11.01 33.94
CA GLN A 680 20.26 11.37 32.55
C GLN A 680 19.93 12.86 32.44
N SER A 681 20.20 13.48 31.30
CA SER A 681 19.86 14.88 31.08
C SER A 681 19.40 15.17 29.66
N ALA A 682 18.35 15.98 29.51
CA ALA A 682 17.90 16.57 28.27
C ALA A 682 18.32 18.04 28.20
N HIS A 683 18.78 18.48 27.03
CA HIS A 683 19.27 19.84 26.80
C HIS A 683 18.50 20.45 25.63
N LEU A 684 17.66 21.44 25.93
CA LEU A 684 16.81 22.13 24.97
C LEU A 684 17.37 23.53 24.73
N VAL A 685 17.49 23.92 23.46
CA VAL A 685 17.83 25.30 23.09
C VAL A 685 16.54 26.09 23.06
N LEU A 686 16.47 27.16 23.85
CA LEU A 686 15.31 28.04 23.89
C LEU A 686 15.53 29.21 22.94
N GLU A 687 14.43 29.78 22.45
CA GLU A 687 14.50 31.07 21.79
C GLU A 687 15.10 32.13 22.75
N PRO A 688 15.98 33.02 22.30
CA PRO A 688 16.60 34.03 23.18
C PRO A 688 15.59 34.91 23.93
N ALA A 689 14.40 35.10 23.33
CA ALA A 689 13.29 35.89 23.87
C ALA A 689 12.31 35.07 24.75
N ALA A 690 12.58 33.78 25.00
CA ALA A 690 11.73 32.96 25.84
C ALA A 690 11.68 33.48 27.28
N ASP A 691 10.47 33.61 27.82
CA ASP A 691 10.25 33.99 29.21
C ASP A 691 10.58 32.82 30.14
N VAL A 692 11.69 32.95 30.89
CA VAL A 692 12.22 31.91 31.78
C VAL A 692 11.25 31.57 32.93
N GLU A 693 10.38 32.49 33.33
CA GLU A 693 9.38 32.25 34.38
C GLU A 693 8.24 31.39 33.84
N VAL A 694 7.83 31.61 32.58
CA VAL A 694 6.84 30.77 31.89
C VAL A 694 7.39 29.36 31.67
N VAL A 695 8.67 29.25 31.33
CA VAL A 695 9.37 27.95 31.22
C VAL A 695 9.41 27.24 32.59
N ALA A 696 9.75 27.95 33.66
CA ALA A 696 9.77 27.38 35.01
C ALA A 696 8.37 26.90 35.45
N ALA A 697 7.32 27.68 35.17
CA ALA A 697 5.95 27.29 35.44
C ALA A 697 5.51 26.04 34.65
N ALA A 698 5.90 25.94 33.38
CA ALA A 698 5.60 24.78 32.54
C ALA A 698 6.31 23.51 33.06
N VAL A 699 7.59 23.61 33.47
CA VAL A 699 8.31 22.49 34.11
C VAL A 699 7.63 22.06 35.40
N ALA A 700 7.17 23.02 36.22
CA ALA A 700 6.44 22.70 37.45
C ALA A 700 5.11 21.98 37.18
N ASP A 701 4.38 22.35 36.11
CA ASP A 701 3.16 21.66 35.69
C ASP A 701 3.43 20.22 35.26
N VAL A 702 4.51 19.98 34.51
CA VAL A 702 4.93 18.64 34.11
C VAL A 702 5.29 17.81 35.35
N VAL A 703 6.07 18.34 36.29
CA VAL A 703 6.41 17.62 37.53
C VAL A 703 5.17 17.33 38.39
N ALA A 704 4.20 18.23 38.42
CA ALA A 704 2.93 18.01 39.10
C ALA A 704 2.12 16.89 38.43
N ALA A 705 2.07 16.88 37.09
CA ALA A 705 1.34 15.90 36.29
C ALA A 705 1.93 14.49 36.37
N HIS A 706 3.25 14.35 36.59
CA HIS A 706 3.94 13.05 36.59
C HIS A 706 4.40 12.63 38.00
N PRO A 707 3.68 11.73 38.70
CA PRO A 707 4.04 11.31 40.06
C PRO A 707 5.45 10.69 40.15
N ALA A 708 5.90 10.01 39.09
CA ALA A 708 7.25 9.42 39.01
C ALA A 708 8.37 10.44 39.26
N LEU A 709 8.21 11.68 38.78
CA LEU A 709 9.18 12.77 38.96
C LEU A 709 9.25 13.29 40.41
N ARG A 710 8.32 12.83 41.26
CA ARG A 710 8.19 13.21 42.67
C ARG A 710 8.38 12.01 43.61
N LEU A 711 8.92 10.89 43.11
CA LEU A 711 9.19 9.72 43.94
C LEU A 711 10.45 9.89 44.81
N ARG A 712 10.43 9.21 45.96
CA ARG A 712 11.58 8.85 46.77
C ARG A 712 11.51 7.36 47.09
N PHE A 713 12.65 6.76 47.41
CA PHE A 713 12.77 5.34 47.74
C PHE A 713 13.28 5.20 49.17
N ALA A 714 12.53 4.52 50.03
CA ALA A 714 12.87 4.38 51.46
C ALA A 714 12.91 2.91 51.87
N PRO A 715 13.79 2.50 52.80
CA PRO A 715 13.76 1.17 53.37
C PRO A 715 12.41 0.92 54.08
N ASP A 716 11.93 -0.32 53.97
CA ASP A 716 10.70 -0.79 54.61
C ASP A 716 11.02 -1.26 56.03
N ASP A 717 10.58 -0.49 57.03
CA ASP A 717 10.85 -0.77 58.44
C ASP A 717 9.88 -1.84 59.03
N ASP A 718 8.78 -2.18 58.35
CA ASP A 718 7.69 -2.99 58.92
C ASP A 718 7.83 -4.51 58.66
N ASP A 719 8.63 -4.95 57.68
CA ASP A 719 8.65 -6.36 57.23
C ASP A 719 9.88 -7.19 57.67
N GLY A 720 10.69 -6.69 58.61
CA GLY A 720 11.80 -7.44 59.23
C GLY A 720 12.88 -7.99 58.28
N GLY A 721 12.81 -7.66 56.99
CA GLY A 721 13.55 -8.28 55.89
C GLY A 721 14.30 -7.33 54.96
N GLY A 722 14.51 -6.07 55.35
CA GLY A 722 15.42 -5.14 54.64
C GLY A 722 14.98 -4.74 53.23
N GLY A 723 13.69 -4.74 52.92
CA GLY A 723 13.14 -4.30 51.63
C GLY A 723 13.17 -2.78 51.44
N TRP A 724 12.93 -2.32 50.21
CA TRP A 724 12.77 -0.89 49.85
C TRP A 724 11.37 -0.66 49.28
N THR A 725 10.84 0.56 49.41
CA THR A 725 9.50 0.97 48.94
C THR A 725 9.54 2.31 48.21
N GLN A 726 8.59 2.54 47.31
CA GLN A 726 8.39 3.81 46.63
C GLN A 726 7.40 4.67 47.44
N GLN A 727 7.74 5.95 47.61
CA GLN A 727 6.89 6.92 48.31
C GLN A 727 6.90 8.24 47.54
N LEU A 728 5.79 8.99 47.58
CA LEU A 728 5.79 10.37 47.06
C LEU A 728 6.52 11.30 48.04
N ALA A 729 7.44 12.10 47.52
CA ALA A 729 8.14 13.12 48.27
C ALA A 729 7.15 14.14 48.85
N THR A 730 7.22 14.37 50.16
CA THR A 730 6.42 15.39 50.85
C THR A 730 7.13 16.73 50.74
N GLY A 731 7.07 17.37 49.57
CA GLY A 731 7.61 18.71 49.32
C GLY A 731 7.72 19.07 47.83
N ASP A 732 7.75 20.36 47.49
CA ASP A 732 7.77 20.94 46.12
C ASP A 732 9.09 20.72 45.35
N GLY A 733 9.89 19.74 45.76
CA GLY A 733 11.32 19.70 45.47
C GLY A 733 11.71 19.45 44.01
N GLY A 734 10.86 18.93 43.14
CA GLY A 734 11.25 18.53 41.77
C GLY A 734 11.01 19.59 40.68
N GLY A 735 10.03 20.49 40.88
CA GLY A 735 9.55 21.42 39.84
C GLY A 735 10.31 22.74 39.74
N ALA A 736 11.21 23.02 40.68
CA ALA A 736 11.97 24.26 40.69
C ALA A 736 13.05 24.27 39.59
N VAL A 737 13.06 25.32 38.79
CA VAL A 737 14.06 25.56 37.75
C VAL A 737 15.07 26.60 38.24
N GLU A 738 16.36 26.26 38.28
CA GLU A 738 17.43 27.20 38.64
C GLU A 738 17.77 28.09 37.44
N HIS A 739 17.91 29.40 37.64
CA HIS A 739 18.32 30.32 36.57
C HIS A 739 19.80 30.70 36.73
N LEU A 740 20.63 30.28 35.77
CA LEU A 740 22.07 30.50 35.76
C LEU A 740 22.46 31.41 34.60
N ASP A 741 23.16 32.49 34.91
CA ASP A 741 23.79 33.36 33.92
C ASP A 741 25.31 33.17 33.98
N LEU A 742 25.86 32.46 32.98
CA LEU A 742 27.29 32.24 32.86
C LEU A 742 27.83 33.31 31.91
N ALA A 743 28.48 34.32 32.50
CA ALA A 743 28.99 35.50 31.79
C ALA A 743 29.72 35.13 30.48
N ALA A 744 29.48 35.90 29.42
CA ALA A 744 30.12 35.72 28.12
C ALA A 744 31.66 35.65 28.28
N GLY A 745 32.24 34.47 28.05
CA GLY A 745 33.67 34.19 28.23
C GLY A 745 34.00 33.18 29.33
N ALA A 746 33.03 32.77 30.15
CA ALA A 746 33.16 31.58 31.01
C ALA A 746 33.13 30.34 30.11
N GLY A 747 34.31 29.85 29.71
CA GLY A 747 34.43 28.70 28.79
C GLY A 747 33.76 27.42 29.31
N GLY A 748 33.84 26.33 28.52
CA GLY A 748 33.15 25.07 28.79
C GLY A 748 33.34 24.45 30.19
N ALA A 749 34.35 24.88 30.96
CA ALA A 749 34.55 24.47 32.35
C ALA A 749 33.44 24.96 33.31
N ALA A 750 32.95 26.19 33.16
CA ALA A 750 31.90 26.73 34.04
C ALA A 750 30.55 26.05 33.77
N LEU A 751 30.26 25.77 32.49
CA LEU A 751 29.10 24.98 32.10
C LEU A 751 29.22 23.55 32.63
N ALA A 752 30.38 22.91 32.50
CA ALA A 752 30.60 21.56 33.04
C ALA A 752 30.42 21.50 34.56
N GLU A 753 30.89 22.51 35.30
CA GLU A 753 30.69 22.62 36.75
C GLU A 753 29.22 22.80 37.13
N ALA A 754 28.49 23.66 36.40
CA ALA A 754 27.05 23.86 36.60
C ALA A 754 26.26 22.57 36.35
N LEU A 755 26.57 21.84 35.28
CA LEU A 755 25.93 20.56 34.95
C LEU A 755 26.27 19.47 35.97
N ALA A 756 27.53 19.40 36.41
CA ALA A 756 27.96 18.44 37.43
C ALA A 756 27.28 18.72 38.77
N ARG A 757 27.12 19.99 39.17
CA ARG A 757 26.33 20.39 40.34
C ARG A 757 24.88 19.96 40.23
N LEU A 758 24.26 20.18 39.07
CA LEU A 758 22.85 19.85 38.85
C LEU A 758 22.63 18.33 38.95
N GLN A 759 23.52 17.52 38.37
CA GLN A 759 23.50 16.06 38.51
C GLN A 759 23.75 15.60 39.95
N ALA A 760 24.73 16.19 40.64
CA ALA A 760 25.05 15.84 42.03
C ALA A 760 23.95 16.24 43.04
N SER A 761 22.96 17.05 42.62
CA SER A 761 21.86 17.51 43.46
C SER A 761 20.71 16.52 43.61
N LEU A 762 20.71 15.42 42.84
CA LEU A 762 19.69 14.39 42.94
C LEU A 762 19.95 13.45 44.13
N ASP A 763 18.88 13.05 44.81
CA ASP A 763 18.90 12.13 45.94
C ASP A 763 17.69 11.19 45.83
N VAL A 764 17.93 9.91 45.58
CA VAL A 764 16.82 8.95 45.39
C VAL A 764 16.11 8.60 46.70
N GLU A 765 16.75 8.80 47.85
CA GLU A 765 16.20 8.45 49.16
C GLU A 765 15.37 9.60 49.75
N ARG A 766 15.83 10.83 49.56
CA ARG A 766 15.20 12.04 50.12
C ARG A 766 14.46 12.89 49.10
N GLY A 767 14.78 12.72 47.82
CA GLY A 767 14.38 13.62 46.75
C GLY A 767 15.24 14.89 46.67
N PRO A 768 15.21 15.58 45.52
CA PRO A 768 14.44 15.21 44.34
C PRO A 768 15.19 14.26 43.39
N VAL A 769 14.41 13.60 42.55
CA VAL A 769 14.88 12.70 41.48
C VAL A 769 14.79 13.34 40.08
N PHE A 770 14.34 14.60 40.02
CA PHE A 770 14.22 15.42 38.81
C PHE A 770 14.53 16.89 39.13
N ARG A 771 15.22 17.59 38.22
CA ARG A 771 15.65 19.00 38.35
C ARG A 771 15.66 19.69 36.99
N GLY A 772 15.34 20.98 36.96
CA GLY A 772 15.54 21.84 35.80
C GLY A 772 16.50 23.00 36.09
N ALA A 773 17.20 23.49 35.07
CA ALA A 773 17.92 24.76 35.11
C ALA A 773 17.88 25.44 33.75
N THR A 774 17.64 26.75 33.71
CA THR A 774 17.93 27.55 32.51
C THR A 774 19.34 28.11 32.60
N ILE A 775 20.15 27.91 31.57
CA ILE A 775 21.54 28.39 31.51
C ILE A 775 21.67 29.36 30.34
N ARG A 776 22.11 30.59 30.63
CA ARG A 776 22.50 31.58 29.63
C ARG A 776 24.01 31.54 29.42
N LEU A 777 24.45 31.32 28.17
CA LEU A 777 25.87 31.24 27.78
C LEU A 777 26.34 32.45 26.96
N GLY A 778 25.41 33.37 26.66
CA GLY A 778 25.62 34.59 25.87
C GLY A 778 24.29 35.31 25.66
N ALA A 779 24.31 36.45 24.94
CA ALA A 779 23.08 37.22 24.67
C ALA A 779 22.01 36.38 23.95
N ASP A 780 22.43 35.51 23.04
CA ASP A 780 21.55 34.73 22.16
C ASP A 780 21.60 33.20 22.39
N ASP A 781 22.21 32.73 23.49
CA ASP A 781 22.28 31.30 23.83
C ASP A 781 21.65 31.07 25.21
N LEU A 782 20.38 30.68 25.20
CA LEU A 782 19.59 30.29 26.36
C LEU A 782 19.20 28.82 26.22
N ARG A 783 19.50 28.03 27.26
CA ARG A 783 19.20 26.58 27.26
C ARG A 783 18.38 26.20 28.46
N LEU A 784 17.48 25.25 28.31
CA LEU A 784 16.86 24.51 29.42
C LEU A 784 17.54 23.15 29.55
N VAL A 785 18.09 22.89 30.72
CA VAL A 785 18.67 21.59 31.07
C VAL A 785 17.77 20.92 32.08
N LEU A 786 17.28 19.74 31.74
CA LEU A 786 16.50 18.88 32.62
C LEU A 786 17.37 17.69 33.01
N VAL A 787 17.44 17.36 34.29
CA VAL A 787 18.21 16.24 34.82
C VAL A 787 17.28 15.35 35.61
N ALA A 788 17.31 14.05 35.34
CA ALA A 788 16.46 13.06 35.98
C ALA A 788 17.26 11.82 36.37
N HIS A 789 16.86 11.16 37.45
CA HIS A 789 17.41 9.88 37.83
C HIS A 789 16.82 8.76 36.96
N HIS A 790 17.64 7.80 36.54
CA HIS A 790 17.25 6.72 35.63
C HIS A 790 16.18 5.77 36.21
N LEU A 791 15.97 5.80 37.53
CA LEU A 791 14.90 5.05 38.22
C LEU A 791 13.49 5.58 37.94
N VAL A 792 13.38 6.81 37.44
CA VAL A 792 12.09 7.49 37.21
C VAL A 792 11.91 7.99 35.78
N VAL A 793 12.99 8.04 34.99
CA VAL A 793 12.97 8.44 33.57
C VAL A 793 13.88 7.51 32.77
N ASP A 794 13.36 7.02 31.64
CA ASP A 794 14.09 6.25 30.63
C ASP A 794 14.06 6.94 29.25
N GLY A 795 14.67 6.30 28.24
CA GLY A 795 14.73 6.85 26.89
C GLY A 795 13.36 7.05 26.21
N VAL A 796 12.33 6.30 26.62
CA VAL A 796 10.96 6.43 26.08
C VAL A 796 10.19 7.53 26.81
N SER A 797 10.53 7.78 28.07
CA SER A 797 9.92 8.81 28.93
C SER A 797 10.31 10.23 28.51
N TRP A 798 11.51 10.44 27.96
CA TRP A 798 11.98 11.78 27.57
C TRP A 798 11.11 12.46 26.51
N PRO A 799 10.79 11.84 25.36
CA PRO A 799 9.89 12.43 24.37
C PRO A 799 8.53 12.86 24.96
N ILE A 800 7.99 12.07 25.89
CA ILE A 800 6.71 12.36 26.56
C ILE A 800 6.83 13.60 27.46
N ILE A 801 7.91 13.68 28.25
CA ILE A 801 8.19 14.82 29.13
C ILE A 801 8.40 16.11 28.32
N VAL A 802 9.09 16.03 27.18
CA VAL A 802 9.35 17.18 26.31
C VAL A 802 8.07 17.65 25.62
N GLU A 803 7.26 16.73 25.08
CA GLU A 803 5.97 17.08 24.47
C GLU A 803 5.00 17.70 25.50
N ASP A 804 4.89 17.12 26.70
CA ASP A 804 4.08 17.70 27.77
C ASP A 804 4.60 19.08 28.21
N LEU A 805 5.91 19.30 28.14
CA LEU A 805 6.51 20.61 28.42
C LEU A 805 6.18 21.63 27.33
N GLU A 806 6.18 21.25 26.06
CA GLU A 806 5.77 22.10 24.93
C GLU A 806 4.30 22.51 25.06
N ASP A 807 3.42 21.54 25.34
CA ASP A 807 1.99 21.77 25.59
C ASP A 807 1.77 22.69 26.80
N ALA A 808 2.49 22.43 27.91
CA ALA A 808 2.41 23.24 29.10
C ALA A 808 2.90 24.67 28.88
N TYR A 809 4.01 24.83 28.16
CA TYR A 809 4.56 26.13 27.81
C TYR A 809 3.62 26.92 26.91
N ALA A 810 3.06 26.29 25.87
CA ALA A 810 2.08 26.91 24.99
C ALA A 810 0.81 27.35 25.73
N ALA A 811 0.30 26.52 26.64
CA ALA A 811 -0.86 26.85 27.47
C ALA A 811 -0.58 28.04 28.41
N ARG A 812 0.57 28.02 29.12
CA ARG A 812 0.98 29.08 30.05
C ARG A 812 1.26 30.39 29.33
N ARG A 813 1.91 30.35 28.17
CA ARG A 813 2.11 31.52 27.30
C ARG A 813 0.78 32.12 26.84
N ALA A 814 -0.24 31.29 26.64
CA ALA A 814 -1.60 31.72 26.32
C ALA A 814 -2.45 32.10 27.56
N GLY A 815 -1.87 32.14 28.77
CA GLY A 815 -2.57 32.49 30.01
C GLY A 815 -3.57 31.45 30.51
N ARG A 816 -3.46 30.19 30.07
CA ARG A 816 -4.35 29.08 30.46
C ARG A 816 -3.61 28.05 31.32
N ALA A 817 -4.36 27.28 32.12
CA ALA A 817 -3.83 26.10 32.78
C ALA A 817 -3.65 24.96 31.76
N PRO A 818 -2.56 24.17 31.85
CA PRO A 818 -2.35 23.06 30.93
C PRO A 818 -3.23 21.86 31.29
N ALA A 819 -3.62 21.08 30.27
CA ALA A 819 -4.43 19.88 30.41
C ALA A 819 -3.56 18.62 30.18
N LEU A 820 -2.64 18.34 31.11
CA LEU A 820 -1.77 17.17 31.06
C LEU A 820 -2.46 15.95 31.68
N LEU A 821 -2.27 14.75 31.12
CA LEU A 821 -2.82 13.50 31.69
C LEU A 821 -1.79 12.86 32.63
N ALA A 822 -2.22 12.40 33.80
CA ALA A 822 -1.35 11.99 34.90
C ALA A 822 -0.64 10.62 34.75
N GLU A 823 -1.03 9.79 33.77
CA GLU A 823 -0.58 8.38 33.63
C GLU A 823 0.23 8.13 32.34
N ARG A 824 1.28 8.94 32.10
CA ARG A 824 2.05 8.90 30.84
C ARG A 824 3.50 8.40 30.95
N THR A 825 4.02 8.12 32.15
CA THR A 825 5.35 7.51 32.31
C THR A 825 5.22 5.99 32.46
N ALA A 826 6.08 5.23 31.79
CA ALA A 826 6.00 3.76 31.61
C ALA A 826 6.03 2.92 32.90
N TRP A 827 6.10 3.57 34.08
CA TRP A 827 6.42 2.97 35.36
C TRP A 827 5.26 2.91 36.36
N LEU A 828 4.05 3.37 36.00
CA LEU A 828 2.89 3.42 36.91
C LEU A 828 1.62 2.83 36.29
N GLY A 829 1.74 1.60 35.75
CA GLY A 829 0.60 0.71 35.51
C GLY A 829 0.42 -0.27 36.65
#